data_AF-A0A6B2CVS4-F1
#
_entry.id   AF-A0A6B2CVS4-F1
#
_cell.length_a   1.000
_cell.length_b   1.000
_cell.length_c   1.000
_cell.angle_alpha   90.00
_cell.angle_beta   90.00
_cell.angle_gamma   90.00
#
_symmetry.space_group_name_H-M   'P 1'
#
loop_
_entity.id
_entity.type
_entity.pdbx_description
1 polymer ?
#
loop_
_entity_poly.entity_id
_entity_poly.type
_entity_poly.pdbx_seq_one_letter_code
_entity_poly.pdbx_strand_id
1 'polypeptide(L)'
;MWRRRREATAAGPSAALYSVYHGLYSKAVVSSAVALAEVGHFREAVQYVQRVAKALYEAAREVFERVKVAAQRLVELFVEAVTRVLAWADEHKAYHFLMAAVAAGVVALAAALNLWGLVELEKLAYAASLTPFLAGRTKTGGKAAERFRSLAEWYERWKDENVINEIINAPLNKERPFLKLAKSPNLPKPLAELRRALKDVKDEVERDAAVVAALVLYKTLVKNAEAYREWAELYKWARGLVERHEFTVSAGDIKRLREAQRRLEEAAEQVRRELNKVLTLYKSHSRELYEKLRPHLEVDFGLADELAEARRVELSRYSNANMGTKAYAALLSVAKDGIYGHTAMLLMAEGALADVVLLTPRSAYEKADRVANARGETVDPSRSPKGAVDWEDRAASVLLRFLIGYGEADLKFRLVEKGGRKGFQMFRTFGGIEAPVGELWIGEVAYFKVSEEELRRRVEEAMRMAPDLSGMDKAPQYVAWRATDVTTSGRQIVGTTVHSWQLRWYVSLLGGPKSFRGSASVTKEGIKFLITARWPREREGQILRESRWLESLLGRRVESWRELVDAIDWTWVMEKVGKLVDEIKLWIGPERMGDAEREWWVRRMLGELALLAHFAEARKVKNDKQKKEGAERLAEVRRGMDDDEWRAERAVRLAKAVEALSGGRITGNHAERLAELIILYAERREERAKERIDKLAGGLAGVSREEVWGVVDFVLSDMNCLVRDCARDAVVRKFVEPALELVMLDKALRGEFSREKALFIFGEIYATAVAGDGTVGLDMVMLTVGGELGGGAALLRLATLHLLNQLLPDELKFNARVYVNRDRYYYIAAYGEDAVRFMHLLAVSAPSAGGGYLSDKFEEFMEAARVEVRLGDMWLTEKGRVAADLTLSEAGIDVKYNVYLSDKIELEFQSTDRSRVELAARLLKLAGVGAEVKKVGGRDVWYIKAATDMLAAGREELRNVLAKVVREAIARGWVDAGKAEGWLEELRRGRVPKEGWPKYEMRLSGSGALVVRFGSTNPNSIKQEAQRFREMGLVEGVHFSMKIPEGGKRGYVRILREGLAYAAWLSVYGSEDQRKLAAEFIEYILQRAWEAGKEVYEKVKEIIEEGMSRGSLTLKGFEKRVEVGGREHVVKVIDWSAEFDVGRGGRKLLRIKITAEVGGVKSDYEITFGRYGRRNAAVGFAMARADVPGGREADAERFSALIKALTGREPGVYRIKDGRIKIECYEGHLEGFRRYAELADAIEKWLKGTNHSSTL
;
A
#
# COMPACT_ATOMS: atom_id res chain seq x y z
N MET A 1 -30.32 54.05 42.45
CA MET A 1 -31.73 54.47 42.28
C MET A 1 -32.47 53.38 41.53
N TRP A 2 -33.61 52.97 42.06
CA TRP A 2 -34.71 52.19 41.47
C TRP A 2 -34.60 50.66 41.26
N ARG A 3 -35.60 50.01 41.90
CA ARG A 3 -35.95 48.59 42.08
C ARG A 3 -36.93 48.10 40.99
N ARG A 4 -37.14 46.77 40.89
CA ARG A 4 -38.45 46.04 40.87
C ARG A 4 -38.21 44.51 40.97
N ARG A 5 -38.59 43.80 42.05
CA ARG A 5 -39.86 43.05 42.38
C ARG A 5 -40.21 41.90 41.40
N ARG A 6 -40.12 40.62 41.84
CA ARG A 6 -41.15 39.68 42.42
C ARG A 6 -42.22 39.25 41.39
N GLU A 7 -42.69 38.01 41.20
CA GLU A 7 -42.58 36.68 41.87
C GLU A 7 -43.25 35.61 40.96
N ALA A 8 -42.79 34.33 41.04
CA ALA A 8 -43.46 32.99 40.91
C ALA A 8 -44.45 32.67 39.73
N THR A 9 -44.58 31.48 39.11
CA THR A 9 -44.30 30.06 39.48
C THR A 9 -44.37 29.14 38.24
N ALA A 10 -43.77 27.93 38.34
CA ALA A 10 -43.98 26.66 37.59
C ALA A 10 -43.06 26.28 36.39
N ALA A 11 -42.03 25.44 36.66
CA ALA A 11 -41.50 24.41 35.74
C ALA A 11 -40.63 23.34 36.47
N GLY A 12 -40.66 22.09 35.98
CA GLY A 12 -40.24 20.84 36.65
C GLY A 12 -38.74 20.57 36.93
N PRO A 13 -38.41 19.44 37.59
CA PRO A 13 -37.15 19.17 38.30
C PRO A 13 -36.00 18.61 37.44
N SER A 14 -35.89 19.00 36.17
CA SER A 14 -34.80 18.54 35.27
C SER A 14 -33.76 19.62 34.95
N ALA A 15 -34.02 20.89 35.28
CA ALA A 15 -33.09 21.99 35.00
C ALA A 15 -32.05 22.24 36.12
N ALA A 16 -32.26 21.73 37.34
CA ALA A 16 -31.36 21.98 38.47
C ALA A 16 -30.08 21.12 38.47
N LEU A 17 -30.08 19.97 37.77
CA LEU A 17 -28.90 19.08 37.68
C LEU A 17 -27.91 19.52 36.58
N TYR A 18 -28.34 20.35 35.63
CA TYR A 18 -27.51 20.83 34.54
C TYR A 18 -26.54 21.97 34.97
N SER A 19 -26.85 22.66 36.07
CA SER A 19 -26.04 23.79 36.60
C SER A 19 -24.91 23.37 37.55
N VAL A 20 -24.83 22.09 37.96
CA VAL A 20 -23.76 21.58 38.83
C VAL A 20 -22.58 21.03 38.01
N TYR A 21 -22.83 20.62 36.77
CA TYR A 21 -21.82 20.01 35.89
C TYR A 21 -20.91 21.03 35.17
N HIS A 22 -21.29 22.30 35.13
CA HIS A 22 -20.46 23.38 34.59
C HIS A 22 -20.31 24.54 35.58
N GLY A 23 -19.13 24.63 36.23
CA GLY A 23 -18.40 25.90 36.26
C GLY A 23 -18.41 26.80 37.50
N LEU A 24 -19.10 26.53 38.61
CA LEU A 24 -19.21 27.56 39.68
C LEU A 24 -18.87 27.19 41.14
N TYR A 25 -18.60 25.94 41.51
CA TYR A 25 -18.22 25.63 42.91
C TYR A 25 -16.81 25.06 43.12
N SER A 26 -16.29 24.18 42.26
CA SER A 26 -14.91 23.67 42.41
C SER A 26 -13.84 24.72 42.09
N LYS A 27 -14.09 25.56 41.07
CA LYS A 27 -13.20 26.67 40.72
C LYS A 27 -13.23 27.76 41.78
N ALA A 28 -14.39 28.12 42.32
CA ALA A 28 -14.51 29.20 43.32
C ALA A 28 -13.88 28.82 44.68
N VAL A 29 -13.99 27.56 45.12
CA VAL A 29 -13.39 27.09 46.38
C VAL A 29 -11.86 26.99 46.30
N VAL A 30 -11.34 26.48 45.17
CA VAL A 30 -9.88 26.37 44.95
C VAL A 30 -9.26 27.74 44.69
N SER A 31 -9.91 28.62 43.90
CA SER A 31 -9.38 29.97 43.65
C SER A 31 -9.46 30.89 44.87
N SER A 32 -10.47 30.76 45.73
CA SER A 32 -10.55 31.56 46.98
C SER A 32 -9.58 31.07 48.05
N ALA A 33 -9.30 29.76 48.13
CA ALA A 33 -8.31 29.21 49.05
C ALA A 33 -6.87 29.52 48.61
N VAL A 34 -6.60 29.54 47.29
CA VAL A 34 -5.32 29.97 46.71
C VAL A 34 -5.13 31.48 46.88
N ALA A 35 -6.16 32.29 46.66
CA ALA A 35 -6.11 33.74 46.88
C ALA A 35 -5.91 34.13 48.36
N LEU A 36 -6.46 33.38 49.32
CA LEU A 36 -6.23 33.61 50.77
C LEU A 36 -4.85 33.13 51.24
N ALA A 37 -4.26 32.14 50.55
CA ALA A 37 -2.91 31.65 50.80
C ALA A 37 -1.81 32.56 50.21
N GLU A 38 -2.07 33.22 49.07
CA GLU A 38 -1.15 34.21 48.48
C GLU A 38 -1.05 35.51 49.29
N VAL A 39 -2.01 35.79 50.18
CA VAL A 39 -2.05 37.01 51.03
C VAL A 39 -1.67 36.71 52.50
N GLY A 40 -1.29 35.48 52.84
CA GLY A 40 -0.78 35.13 54.18
C GLY A 40 -1.83 34.84 55.27
N HIS A 41 -3.12 34.77 54.94
CA HIS A 41 -4.23 34.53 55.87
C HIS A 41 -4.59 33.03 56.00
N PHE A 42 -3.60 32.21 56.36
CA PHE A 42 -3.73 30.74 56.40
C PHE A 42 -4.80 30.21 57.37
N ARG A 43 -5.07 30.92 58.47
CA ARG A 43 -6.05 30.49 59.48
C ARG A 43 -7.49 30.55 58.99
N GLU A 44 -7.80 31.52 58.14
CA GLU A 44 -9.15 31.74 57.59
C GLU A 44 -9.44 30.76 56.44
N ALA A 45 -8.44 30.44 55.62
CA ALA A 45 -8.53 29.41 54.60
C ALA A 45 -8.83 28.02 55.20
N VAL A 46 -8.19 27.67 56.32
CA VAL A 46 -8.42 26.40 57.03
C VAL A 46 -9.84 26.32 57.63
N GLN A 47 -10.34 27.39 58.24
CA GLN A 47 -11.70 27.42 58.79
C GLN A 47 -12.77 27.31 57.70
N TYR A 48 -12.52 27.88 56.53
CA TYR A 48 -13.44 27.81 55.39
C TYR A 48 -13.51 26.37 54.84
N VAL A 49 -12.36 25.71 54.67
CA VAL A 49 -12.28 24.31 54.23
C VAL A 49 -12.92 23.36 55.26
N GLN A 50 -12.75 23.60 56.56
CA GLN A 50 -13.39 22.80 57.61
C GLN A 50 -14.93 22.90 57.59
N ARG A 51 -15.50 24.08 57.33
CA ARG A 51 -16.97 24.23 57.18
C ARG A 51 -17.50 23.49 55.96
N VAL A 52 -16.77 23.55 54.85
CA VAL A 52 -17.15 22.87 53.60
C VAL A 52 -17.04 21.35 53.75
N ALA A 53 -16.00 20.84 54.41
CA ALA A 53 -15.83 19.42 54.71
C ALA A 53 -16.93 18.90 55.66
N LYS A 54 -17.33 19.69 56.67
CA LYS A 54 -18.41 19.33 57.59
C LYS A 54 -19.78 19.27 56.90
N ALA A 55 -20.06 20.20 55.98
CA ALA A 55 -21.30 20.19 55.19
C ALA A 55 -21.36 19.00 54.22
N LEU A 56 -20.23 18.62 53.61
CA LEU A 56 -20.12 17.42 52.79
C LEU A 56 -20.31 16.13 53.60
N TYR A 57 -19.78 16.08 54.82
CA TYR A 57 -19.96 14.95 55.73
C TYR A 57 -21.40 14.76 56.18
N GLU A 58 -22.13 15.83 56.51
CA GLU A 58 -23.54 15.75 56.89
C GLU A 58 -24.44 15.36 55.72
N ALA A 59 -24.17 15.88 54.51
CA ALA A 59 -24.88 15.48 53.30
C ALA A 59 -24.64 14.01 52.90
N ALA A 60 -23.43 13.48 53.15
CA ALA A 60 -23.11 12.07 52.90
C ALA A 60 -23.76 11.13 53.93
N ARG A 61 -23.83 11.55 55.21
CA ARG A 61 -24.41 10.76 56.30
C ARG A 61 -25.89 10.44 56.07
N GLU A 62 -26.66 11.36 55.49
CA GLU A 62 -28.08 11.16 55.13
C GLU A 62 -28.28 10.12 54.01
N VAL A 63 -27.30 10.00 53.11
CA VAL A 63 -27.30 9.04 52.00
C VAL A 63 -26.86 7.65 52.47
N PHE A 64 -25.92 7.57 53.41
CA PHE A 64 -25.42 6.30 53.97
C PHE A 64 -26.39 5.62 54.95
N GLU A 65 -27.22 6.38 55.68
CA GLU A 65 -28.30 5.83 56.54
C GLU A 65 -29.30 4.97 55.75
N ARG A 66 -29.45 5.20 54.44
CA ARG A 66 -30.38 4.46 53.57
C ARG A 66 -29.84 3.15 53.02
N VAL A 67 -28.56 2.82 53.22
CA VAL A 67 -27.91 1.61 52.68
C VAL A 67 -27.29 0.81 53.82
N LYS A 68 -28.14 0.15 54.62
CA LYS A 68 -27.68 -0.78 55.66
C LYS A 68 -27.49 -2.18 55.08
N VAL A 69 -26.24 -2.66 55.15
CA VAL A 69 -25.79 -3.98 55.65
C VAL A 69 -24.36 -4.34 55.15
N ALA A 70 -23.76 -3.61 54.20
CA ALA A 70 -22.40 -3.92 53.72
C ALA A 70 -21.34 -2.80 53.89
N ALA A 71 -21.68 -1.62 54.43
CA ALA A 71 -20.78 -0.45 54.43
C ALA A 71 -20.07 -0.15 55.78
N GLN A 72 -20.30 -0.95 56.82
CA GLN A 72 -19.84 -0.63 58.18
C GLN A 72 -18.31 -0.68 58.33
N ARG A 73 -17.66 -1.61 57.62
CA ARG A 73 -16.18 -1.76 57.59
C ARG A 73 -15.47 -0.66 56.81
N LEU A 74 -16.13 -0.07 55.82
CA LEU A 74 -15.57 1.02 54.99
C LEU A 74 -15.59 2.35 55.73
N VAL A 75 -16.62 2.60 56.53
CA VAL A 75 -16.72 3.80 57.36
C VAL A 75 -15.68 3.77 58.50
N GLU A 76 -15.43 2.62 59.12
CA GLU A 76 -14.36 2.47 60.13
C GLU A 76 -12.97 2.73 59.53
N LEU A 77 -12.66 2.15 58.36
CA LEU A 77 -11.38 2.38 57.68
C LEU A 77 -11.20 3.83 57.22
N PHE A 78 -12.28 4.48 56.80
CA PHE A 78 -12.25 5.89 56.41
C PHE A 78 -12.02 6.82 57.63
N VAL A 79 -12.70 6.56 58.75
CA VAL A 79 -12.50 7.31 59.99
C VAL A 79 -11.09 7.08 60.54
N GLU A 80 -10.58 5.85 60.51
CA GLU A 80 -9.20 5.55 60.94
C GLU A 80 -8.14 6.22 60.06
N ALA A 81 -8.34 6.25 58.75
CA ALA A 81 -7.46 6.96 57.82
C ALA A 81 -7.47 8.48 58.05
N VAL A 82 -8.65 9.08 58.26
CA VAL A 82 -8.78 10.52 58.54
C VAL A 82 -8.16 10.88 59.89
N THR A 83 -8.31 10.03 60.90
CA THR A 83 -7.75 10.27 62.25
C THR A 83 -6.22 10.16 62.24
N ARG A 84 -5.64 9.22 61.49
CA ARG A 84 -4.18 9.10 61.30
C ARG A 84 -3.58 10.27 60.51
N VAL A 85 -4.32 10.79 59.52
CA VAL A 85 -3.90 11.97 58.73
C VAL A 85 -3.96 13.25 59.57
N LEU A 86 -4.95 13.37 60.46
CA LEU A 86 -5.05 14.50 61.39
C LEU A 86 -3.96 14.47 62.47
N ALA A 87 -3.62 13.29 63.01
CA ALA A 87 -2.52 13.14 63.96
C ALA A 87 -1.14 13.44 63.33
N TRP A 88 -0.98 13.18 62.03
CA TRP A 88 0.25 13.44 61.29
C TRP A 88 0.41 14.91 60.87
N ALA A 89 -0.68 15.68 60.82
CA ALA A 89 -0.70 17.09 60.42
C ALA A 89 -0.22 18.07 61.52
N ASP A 90 -0.28 17.67 62.80
CA ASP A 90 0.21 18.49 63.92
C ASP A 90 1.75 18.48 64.05
N GLU A 91 2.45 17.56 63.38
CA GLU A 91 3.87 17.30 63.63
C GLU A 91 4.83 17.81 62.52
N HIS A 92 4.38 18.03 61.27
CA HIS A 92 5.28 18.42 60.15
C HIS A 92 4.69 19.45 59.15
N LYS A 93 5.51 20.45 58.74
CA LYS A 93 5.14 21.66 57.98
C LYS A 93 4.48 21.44 56.59
N ALA A 94 3.63 22.43 56.25
CA ALA A 94 2.56 22.56 55.25
C ALA A 94 2.69 22.01 53.79
N TYR A 95 3.87 21.69 53.25
CA TYR A 95 3.97 21.33 51.82
C TYR A 95 3.42 19.92 51.50
N HIS A 96 3.51 19.00 52.46
CA HIS A 96 3.03 17.61 52.29
C HIS A 96 1.53 17.45 52.55
N PHE A 97 0.90 18.45 53.19
CA PHE A 97 -0.54 18.50 53.48
C PHE A 97 -1.37 18.68 52.20
N LEU A 98 -0.90 19.49 51.24
CA LEU A 98 -1.55 19.70 49.95
C LEU A 98 -1.52 18.43 49.08
N MET A 99 -0.41 17.69 49.08
CA MET A 99 -0.30 16.45 48.31
C MET A 99 -1.14 15.31 48.91
N ALA A 100 -1.23 15.22 50.24
CA ALA A 100 -2.08 14.26 50.92
C ALA A 100 -3.58 14.60 50.77
N ALA A 101 -3.97 15.88 50.80
CA ALA A 101 -5.34 16.31 50.57
C ALA A 101 -5.81 16.09 49.12
N VAL A 102 -4.91 16.29 48.15
CA VAL A 102 -5.17 15.95 46.73
C VAL A 102 -5.29 14.44 46.55
N ALA A 103 -4.43 13.64 47.18
CA ALA A 103 -4.53 12.18 47.12
C ALA A 103 -5.82 11.66 47.78
N ALA A 104 -6.21 12.19 48.95
CA ALA A 104 -7.45 11.84 49.62
C ALA A 104 -8.70 12.30 48.84
N GLY A 105 -8.65 13.46 48.19
CA GLY A 105 -9.70 13.94 47.28
C GLY A 105 -9.86 13.08 46.03
N VAL A 106 -8.76 12.57 45.48
CA VAL A 106 -8.77 11.64 44.35
C VAL A 106 -9.30 10.26 44.76
N VAL A 107 -8.95 9.77 45.96
CA VAL A 107 -9.47 8.50 46.49
C VAL A 107 -10.96 8.61 46.86
N ALA A 108 -11.40 9.74 47.43
CA ALA A 108 -12.81 10.01 47.71
C ALA A 108 -13.64 10.18 46.43
N LEU A 109 -13.09 10.82 45.39
CA LEU A 109 -13.70 10.92 44.06
C LEU A 109 -13.80 9.54 43.40
N ALA A 110 -12.76 8.70 43.51
CA ALA A 110 -12.78 7.34 43.01
C ALA A 110 -13.80 6.45 43.76
N ALA A 111 -13.94 6.62 45.08
CA ALA A 111 -14.95 5.92 45.87
C ALA A 111 -16.39 6.41 45.55
N ALA A 112 -16.58 7.71 45.35
CA ALA A 112 -17.86 8.29 44.95
C ALA A 112 -18.29 7.88 43.53
N LEU A 113 -17.33 7.80 42.59
CA LEU A 113 -17.57 7.30 41.23
C LEU A 113 -17.87 5.79 41.22
N ASN A 114 -17.23 5.00 42.09
CA ASN A 114 -17.52 3.57 42.25
C ASN A 114 -18.90 3.32 42.90
N LEU A 115 -19.35 4.18 43.82
CA LEU A 115 -20.69 4.10 44.42
C LEU A 115 -21.80 4.60 43.47
N TRP A 116 -21.54 5.60 42.62
CA TRP A 116 -22.48 6.05 41.58
C TRP A 116 -22.66 5.01 40.48
N GLY A 117 -21.59 4.26 40.16
CA GLY A 117 -21.66 3.10 39.27
C GLY A 117 -22.60 1.99 39.78
N LEU A 118 -22.86 1.90 41.09
CA LEU A 118 -23.83 0.96 41.67
C LEU A 118 -25.28 1.46 41.57
N VAL A 119 -25.51 2.77 41.56
CA VAL A 119 -26.86 3.37 41.44
C VAL A 119 -27.34 3.41 39.98
N GLU A 120 -26.42 3.47 39.00
CA GLU A 120 -26.78 3.33 37.58
C GLU A 120 -27.04 1.88 37.14
N LEU A 121 -26.64 0.87 37.93
CA LEU A 121 -26.95 -0.54 37.65
C LEU A 121 -28.46 -0.84 37.75
N GLU A 122 -29.22 -0.07 38.53
CA GLU A 122 -30.68 -0.21 38.62
C GLU A 122 -31.39 0.28 37.34
N LYS A 123 -30.77 1.21 36.59
CA LYS A 123 -31.24 1.65 35.27
C LYS A 123 -30.73 0.76 34.13
N LEU A 124 -29.59 0.10 34.30
CA LEU A 124 -29.10 -0.93 33.37
C LEU A 124 -29.88 -2.24 33.46
N ALA A 125 -30.52 -2.55 34.59
CA ALA A 125 -31.46 -3.67 34.68
C ALA A 125 -32.67 -3.49 33.73
N TYR A 126 -33.07 -2.24 33.44
CA TYR A 126 -34.11 -1.91 32.46
C TYR A 126 -33.61 -1.89 31.00
N ALA A 127 -32.30 -1.71 30.79
CA ALA A 127 -31.68 -1.84 29.46
C ALA A 127 -31.35 -3.32 29.12
N ALA A 128 -30.99 -4.12 30.11
CA ALA A 128 -30.75 -5.55 29.98
C ALA A 128 -32.04 -6.32 29.63
N SER A 129 -33.22 -5.83 30.02
CA SER A 129 -34.52 -6.40 29.66
C SER A 129 -34.95 -6.15 28.20
N LEU A 130 -34.21 -5.32 27.44
CA LEU A 130 -34.53 -4.96 26.04
C LEU A 130 -33.56 -5.56 24.99
N THR A 131 -32.62 -6.43 25.39
CA THR A 131 -31.72 -7.15 24.46
C THR A 131 -31.84 -8.68 24.59
N PRO A 132 -32.77 -9.33 23.87
CA PRO A 132 -32.93 -10.79 23.96
C PRO A 132 -31.83 -11.60 23.25
N PHE A 133 -30.91 -11.00 22.48
CA PHE A 133 -30.11 -11.74 21.50
C PHE A 133 -28.60 -11.93 21.83
N LEU A 134 -28.09 -11.39 22.94
CA LEU A 134 -26.65 -11.50 23.27
C LEU A 134 -26.35 -12.00 24.70
N ALA A 135 -27.37 -12.27 25.53
CA ALA A 135 -27.17 -12.72 26.90
C ALA A 135 -26.75 -14.20 27.04
N GLY A 136 -26.32 -14.85 25.97
CA GLY A 136 -26.15 -16.31 25.92
C GLY A 136 -24.92 -16.82 25.17
N ARG A 137 -23.76 -16.16 25.25
CA ARG A 137 -22.46 -16.79 24.92
C ARG A 137 -21.37 -16.33 25.88
N THR A 138 -20.52 -17.28 26.25
CA THR A 138 -19.81 -17.42 27.53
C THR A 138 -18.46 -16.72 27.62
N LYS A 139 -18.02 -16.56 28.87
CA LYS A 139 -16.67 -16.44 29.50
C LYS A 139 -15.39 -16.97 28.78
N THR A 140 -15.36 -17.22 27.48
CA THR A 140 -14.19 -17.74 26.75
C THR A 140 -13.64 -16.65 25.83
N GLY A 141 -12.41 -16.17 26.08
CA GLY A 141 -11.91 -14.92 25.54
C GLY A 141 -11.50 -14.94 24.08
N GLY A 142 -12.42 -15.08 23.11
CA GLY A 142 -12.20 -15.05 21.63
C GLY A 142 -12.85 -13.88 20.91
N LYS A 143 -12.83 -12.72 21.57
CA LYS A 143 -13.66 -11.56 21.26
C LYS A 143 -13.38 -10.98 19.86
N ALA A 144 -12.13 -11.01 19.38
CA ALA A 144 -11.77 -10.49 18.05
C ALA A 144 -12.31 -11.34 16.89
N ALA A 145 -12.14 -12.67 16.93
CA ALA A 145 -12.71 -13.59 15.94
C ALA A 145 -14.25 -13.58 15.98
N GLU A 146 -14.83 -13.44 17.19
CA GLU A 146 -16.27 -13.32 17.37
C GLU A 146 -16.82 -12.02 16.80
N ARG A 147 -16.09 -10.89 16.84
CA ARG A 147 -16.48 -9.64 16.17
C ARG A 147 -16.62 -9.85 14.66
N PHE A 148 -15.60 -10.40 13.99
CA PHE A 148 -15.65 -10.64 12.55
C PHE A 148 -16.74 -11.65 12.15
N ARG A 149 -16.91 -12.73 12.94
CA ARG A 149 -17.96 -13.73 12.69
C ARG A 149 -19.36 -13.14 12.88
N SER A 150 -19.61 -12.46 13.99
CA SER A 150 -20.94 -11.87 14.29
C SER A 150 -21.32 -10.82 13.26
N LEU A 151 -20.33 -10.06 12.78
CA LEU A 151 -20.52 -9.07 11.74
C LEU A 151 -20.90 -9.72 10.39
N ALA A 152 -20.16 -10.75 9.97
CA ALA A 152 -20.49 -11.51 8.75
C ALA A 152 -21.87 -12.18 8.84
N GLU A 153 -22.21 -12.81 9.97
CA GLU A 153 -23.51 -13.45 10.20
C GLU A 153 -24.67 -12.43 10.20
N TRP A 154 -24.43 -11.23 10.72
CA TRP A 154 -25.44 -10.18 10.76
C TRP A 154 -25.68 -9.55 9.39
N TYR A 155 -24.63 -9.35 8.58
CA TYR A 155 -24.75 -8.82 7.22
C TYR A 155 -25.28 -9.84 6.20
N GLU A 156 -24.99 -11.14 6.35
CA GLU A 156 -25.56 -12.16 5.46
C GLU A 156 -27.08 -12.30 5.60
N ARG A 157 -27.63 -11.99 6.78
CA ARG A 157 -29.08 -11.94 7.01
C ARG A 157 -29.75 -10.76 6.30
N TRP A 158 -28.98 -9.84 5.74
CA TRP A 158 -29.48 -8.61 5.13
C TRP A 158 -28.83 -8.35 3.75
N LYS A 159 -29.52 -8.77 2.69
CA LYS A 159 -29.07 -8.64 1.28
C LYS A 159 -29.92 -7.68 0.44
N ASP A 160 -30.64 -6.74 1.06
CA ASP A 160 -31.54 -5.85 0.30
C ASP A 160 -30.80 -4.64 -0.27
N GLU A 161 -29.95 -4.89 -1.28
CA GLU A 161 -29.19 -3.87 -2.02
C GLU A 161 -30.11 -2.86 -2.72
N ASN A 162 -31.37 -3.21 -2.95
CA ASN A 162 -32.32 -2.37 -3.67
C ASN A 162 -32.57 -1.05 -2.95
N VAL A 163 -32.77 -1.08 -1.62
CA VAL A 163 -33.01 0.12 -0.81
C VAL A 163 -31.78 1.04 -0.80
N ILE A 164 -30.58 0.47 -0.75
CA ILE A 164 -29.33 1.24 -0.79
C ILE A 164 -29.15 1.91 -2.15
N ASN A 165 -29.33 1.16 -3.23
CA ASN A 165 -29.21 1.70 -4.59
C ASN A 165 -30.27 2.75 -4.85
N GLU A 166 -31.51 2.59 -4.35
CA GLU A 166 -32.57 3.59 -4.47
C GLU A 166 -32.19 4.92 -3.82
N ILE A 167 -31.51 4.88 -2.66
CA ILE A 167 -31.05 6.08 -1.94
C ILE A 167 -29.84 6.73 -2.63
N ILE A 168 -28.84 5.94 -3.02
CA ILE A 168 -27.63 6.44 -3.71
C ILE A 168 -28.00 7.05 -5.06
N ASN A 169 -28.95 6.45 -5.77
CA ASN A 169 -29.43 6.89 -7.08
C ASN A 169 -30.53 7.96 -7.00
N ALA A 170 -30.90 8.44 -5.81
CA ALA A 170 -31.91 9.50 -5.65
C ALA A 170 -31.68 10.73 -6.56
N PRO A 171 -30.43 11.17 -6.83
CA PRO A 171 -30.18 12.27 -7.76
C PRO A 171 -30.64 12.05 -9.20
N LEU A 172 -30.84 10.80 -9.65
CA LEU A 172 -31.46 10.50 -10.96
C LEU A 172 -32.90 11.04 -11.05
N ASN A 173 -33.60 11.09 -9.91
CA ASN A 173 -34.96 11.60 -9.81
C ASN A 173 -35.00 13.05 -9.28
N LYS A 174 -33.87 13.78 -9.34
CA LYS A 174 -33.69 15.12 -8.76
C LYS A 174 -33.97 15.19 -7.25
N GLU A 175 -33.86 14.06 -6.55
CA GLU A 175 -33.96 13.99 -5.09
C GLU A 175 -32.57 13.94 -4.45
N ARG A 176 -32.47 14.35 -3.18
CA ARG A 176 -31.22 14.29 -2.42
C ARG A 176 -31.10 12.96 -1.66
N PRO A 177 -29.90 12.37 -1.54
CA PRO A 177 -29.69 11.10 -0.85
C PRO A 177 -30.28 11.07 0.57
N PHE A 178 -30.05 12.10 1.40
CA PHE A 178 -30.59 12.14 2.76
C PHE A 178 -32.12 12.25 2.78
N LEU A 179 -32.72 13.06 1.90
CA LEU A 179 -34.17 13.20 1.83
C LEU A 179 -34.84 11.88 1.44
N LYS A 180 -34.22 11.13 0.53
CA LYS A 180 -34.69 9.79 0.16
C LYS A 180 -34.63 8.84 1.35
N LEU A 181 -33.48 8.76 2.05
CA LEU A 181 -33.32 7.96 3.28
C LEU A 181 -34.35 8.35 4.35
N ALA A 182 -34.62 9.65 4.52
CA ALA A 182 -35.57 10.13 5.52
C ALA A 182 -37.01 9.67 5.24
N LYS A 183 -37.41 9.62 3.96
CA LYS A 183 -38.73 9.21 3.49
C LYS A 183 -38.94 7.69 3.45
N SER A 184 -37.86 6.90 3.40
CA SER A 184 -37.96 5.43 3.30
C SER A 184 -38.65 4.81 4.52
N PRO A 185 -39.78 4.08 4.34
CA PRO A 185 -40.43 3.33 5.40
C PRO A 185 -39.67 2.03 5.71
N ASN A 186 -39.84 1.47 6.91
CA ASN A 186 -39.28 0.18 7.32
C ASN A 186 -37.76 0.02 7.14
N LEU A 187 -37.00 1.07 7.50
CA LEU A 187 -35.54 1.01 7.47
C LEU A 187 -35.01 -0.06 8.45
N PRO A 188 -34.09 -0.92 8.01
CA PRO A 188 -33.38 -1.83 8.89
C PRO A 188 -32.56 -1.04 9.92
N LYS A 189 -32.31 -1.64 11.09
CA LYS A 189 -31.66 -1.00 12.24
C LYS A 189 -30.46 -0.10 11.86
N PRO A 190 -29.53 -0.50 10.97
CA PRO A 190 -28.34 0.31 10.66
C PRO A 190 -28.67 1.58 9.89
N LEU A 191 -29.64 1.51 8.97
CA LEU A 191 -30.12 2.65 8.22
C LEU A 191 -31.03 3.55 9.07
N ALA A 192 -31.76 2.96 10.01
CA ALA A 192 -32.54 3.70 11.00
C ALA A 192 -31.64 4.47 11.97
N GLU A 193 -30.55 3.87 12.45
CA GLU A 193 -29.54 4.55 13.28
C GLU A 193 -28.77 5.60 12.48
N LEU A 194 -28.39 5.32 11.22
CA LEU A 194 -27.81 6.32 10.31
C LEU A 194 -28.74 7.53 10.15
N ARG A 195 -30.03 7.29 9.91
CA ARG A 195 -31.04 8.35 9.83
C ARG A 195 -31.16 9.15 11.13
N ARG A 196 -31.10 8.49 12.29
CA ARG A 196 -31.13 9.17 13.60
C ARG A 196 -29.88 10.02 13.83
N ALA A 197 -28.69 9.48 13.57
CA ALA A 197 -27.41 10.18 13.75
C ALA A 197 -27.30 11.44 12.89
N LEU A 198 -27.90 11.42 11.69
CA LEU A 198 -27.87 12.55 10.76
C LEU A 198 -28.92 13.63 11.05
N LYS A 199 -29.84 13.40 12.01
CA LYS A 199 -30.89 14.38 12.36
C LYS A 199 -30.32 15.68 12.92
N ASP A 200 -29.18 15.60 13.61
CA ASP A 200 -28.57 16.72 14.34
C ASP A 200 -27.43 17.42 13.56
N VAL A 201 -27.00 16.87 12.42
CA VAL A 201 -26.01 17.51 11.52
C VAL A 201 -26.67 18.71 10.86
N LYS A 202 -26.12 19.92 10.89
CA LYS A 202 -26.83 21.11 10.34
C LYS A 202 -26.60 21.31 8.84
N ASP A 203 -25.42 20.97 8.34
CA ASP A 203 -25.04 21.14 6.94
C ASP A 203 -25.67 20.05 6.07
N GLU A 204 -26.43 20.46 5.06
CA GLU A 204 -27.15 19.52 4.20
C GLU A 204 -26.21 18.78 3.23
N VAL A 205 -25.12 19.42 2.78
CA VAL A 205 -24.10 18.79 1.93
C VAL A 205 -23.35 17.73 2.73
N GLU A 206 -23.00 18.06 3.98
CA GLU A 206 -22.37 17.12 4.91
C GLU A 206 -23.27 15.91 5.19
N ARG A 207 -24.59 16.11 5.37
CA ARG A 207 -25.56 15.01 5.52
C ARG A 207 -25.57 14.09 4.31
N ASP A 208 -25.68 14.63 3.10
CA ASP A 208 -25.73 13.82 1.88
C ASP A 208 -24.43 13.06 1.64
N ALA A 209 -23.27 13.70 1.87
CA ALA A 209 -21.98 13.04 1.78
C ALA A 209 -21.86 11.89 2.80
N ALA A 210 -22.32 12.10 4.04
CA ALA A 210 -22.28 11.08 5.08
C ALA A 210 -23.19 9.90 4.75
N VAL A 211 -24.39 10.15 4.18
CA VAL A 211 -25.27 9.09 3.68
C VAL A 211 -24.57 8.27 2.60
N VAL A 212 -24.01 8.93 1.58
CA VAL A 212 -23.36 8.23 0.46
C VAL A 212 -22.16 7.42 0.94
N ALA A 213 -21.25 8.01 1.71
CA ALA A 213 -20.07 7.32 2.21
C ALA A 213 -20.41 6.13 3.12
N ALA A 214 -21.36 6.31 4.05
CA ALA A 214 -21.81 5.24 4.94
C ALA A 214 -22.52 4.12 4.16
N LEU A 215 -23.40 4.45 3.21
CA LEU A 215 -24.11 3.46 2.41
C LEU A 215 -23.19 2.68 1.48
N VAL A 216 -22.21 3.34 0.85
CA VAL A 216 -21.21 2.64 0.04
C VAL A 216 -20.39 1.70 0.92
N LEU A 217 -19.88 2.17 2.07
CA LEU A 217 -19.15 1.35 3.04
C LEU A 217 -19.97 0.11 3.46
N TYR A 218 -21.25 0.32 3.79
CA TYR A 218 -22.19 -0.75 4.12
C TYR A 218 -22.36 -1.76 2.98
N LYS A 219 -22.62 -1.28 1.76
CA LYS A 219 -22.82 -2.12 0.56
C LYS A 219 -21.61 -3.02 0.31
N THR A 220 -20.41 -2.48 0.43
CA THR A 220 -19.17 -3.26 0.29
C THR A 220 -18.99 -4.30 1.39
N LEU A 221 -19.38 -4.01 2.63
CA LEU A 221 -19.31 -4.98 3.72
C LEU A 221 -20.23 -6.18 3.47
N VAL A 222 -21.46 -5.93 3.01
CA VAL A 222 -22.41 -7.00 2.66
C VAL A 222 -21.88 -7.87 1.53
N LYS A 223 -21.36 -7.25 0.46
CA LYS A 223 -20.81 -7.98 -0.69
C LYS A 223 -19.61 -8.85 -0.34
N ASN A 224 -18.84 -8.47 0.67
CA ASN A 224 -17.61 -9.16 1.08
C ASN A 224 -17.75 -9.90 2.42
N ALA A 225 -18.97 -10.18 2.90
CA ALA A 225 -19.21 -10.86 4.18
C ALA A 225 -18.46 -12.19 4.31
N GLU A 226 -18.33 -12.95 3.21
CA GLU A 226 -17.57 -14.20 3.16
C GLU A 226 -16.08 -14.00 3.46
N ALA A 227 -15.47 -12.92 2.97
CA ALA A 227 -14.06 -12.60 3.23
C ALA A 227 -13.82 -12.31 4.72
N TYR A 228 -14.72 -11.59 5.37
CA TYR A 228 -14.65 -11.33 6.81
C TYR A 228 -14.87 -12.59 7.65
N ARG A 229 -15.76 -13.50 7.21
CA ARG A 229 -15.94 -14.81 7.83
C ARG A 229 -14.67 -15.65 7.73
N GLU A 230 -14.08 -15.73 6.55
CA GLU A 230 -12.83 -16.47 6.35
C GLU A 230 -11.71 -15.92 7.23
N TRP A 231 -11.59 -14.59 7.33
CA TRP A 231 -10.65 -13.94 8.24
C TRP A 231 -10.90 -14.28 9.71
N ALA A 232 -12.16 -14.33 10.14
CA ALA A 232 -12.54 -14.75 11.50
C ALA A 232 -12.11 -16.20 11.80
N GLU A 233 -12.28 -17.10 10.84
CA GLU A 233 -11.85 -18.50 10.97
C GLU A 233 -10.33 -18.63 11.02
N LEU A 234 -9.60 -17.81 10.26
CA LEU A 234 -8.14 -17.74 10.32
C LEU A 234 -7.64 -17.22 11.66
N TYR A 235 -8.32 -16.22 12.26
CA TYR A 235 -8.01 -15.76 13.61
C TYR A 235 -8.23 -16.85 14.66
N LYS A 236 -9.34 -17.60 14.54
CA LYS A 236 -9.62 -18.74 15.42
C LYS A 236 -8.59 -19.87 15.24
N TRP A 237 -8.18 -20.15 14.01
CA TRP A 237 -7.12 -21.10 13.70
C TRP A 237 -5.79 -20.67 14.34
N ALA A 238 -5.36 -19.43 14.13
CA ALA A 238 -4.11 -18.90 14.70
C ALA A 238 -4.12 -18.95 16.23
N ARG A 239 -5.27 -18.64 16.85
CA ARG A 239 -5.43 -18.80 18.30
C ARG A 239 -5.24 -20.26 18.75
N GLY A 240 -5.90 -21.20 18.08
CA GLY A 240 -5.77 -22.63 18.40
C GLY A 240 -4.35 -23.18 18.19
N LEU A 241 -3.49 -22.47 17.45
CA LEU A 241 -2.07 -22.77 17.34
C LEU A 241 -1.27 -22.22 18.53
N VAL A 242 -1.48 -20.96 18.92
CA VAL A 242 -0.69 -20.32 20.00
C VAL A 242 -0.98 -20.89 21.39
N GLU A 243 -2.11 -21.57 21.57
CA GLU A 243 -2.42 -22.37 22.78
C GLU A 243 -1.52 -23.62 22.90
N ARG A 244 -0.89 -24.07 21.81
CA ARG A 244 -0.04 -25.26 21.79
C ARG A 244 1.40 -24.90 22.16
N HIS A 245 2.08 -25.84 22.82
CA HIS A 245 3.50 -25.71 23.12
C HIS A 245 4.38 -25.80 21.85
N GLU A 246 3.97 -26.60 20.87
CA GLU A 246 4.65 -26.75 19.58
C GLU A 246 3.60 -26.89 18.46
N PHE A 247 3.81 -26.22 17.33
CA PHE A 247 2.93 -26.32 16.16
C PHE A 247 3.67 -26.05 14.84
N THR A 248 3.09 -26.49 13.73
CA THR A 248 3.58 -26.26 12.37
C THR A 248 2.56 -25.49 11.54
N VAL A 249 3.06 -24.69 10.61
CA VAL A 249 2.28 -23.93 9.63
C VAL A 249 2.84 -24.26 8.26
N SER A 250 1.99 -24.77 7.37
CA SER A 250 2.43 -25.12 6.01
C SER A 250 2.50 -23.89 5.11
N ALA A 251 3.29 -23.96 4.03
CA ALA A 251 3.28 -22.95 2.98
C ALA A 251 1.87 -22.74 2.40
N GLY A 252 1.04 -23.80 2.34
CA GLY A 252 -0.35 -23.74 1.91
C GLY A 252 -1.25 -22.93 2.84
N ASP A 253 -1.07 -23.04 4.16
CA ASP A 253 -1.81 -22.24 5.15
C ASP A 253 -1.46 -20.75 5.05
N ILE A 254 -0.17 -20.44 4.84
CA ILE A 254 0.30 -19.06 4.62
C ILE A 254 -0.29 -18.50 3.33
N LYS A 255 -0.34 -19.30 2.26
CA LYS A 255 -0.96 -18.90 0.99
C LYS A 255 -2.45 -18.60 1.17
N ARG A 256 -3.18 -19.46 1.91
CA ARG A 256 -4.60 -19.23 2.24
C ARG A 256 -4.79 -17.95 3.04
N LEU A 257 -3.94 -17.69 4.03
CA LEU A 257 -3.96 -16.46 4.82
C LEU A 257 -3.77 -15.20 3.95
N ARG A 258 -2.77 -15.22 3.05
CA ARG A 258 -2.52 -14.13 2.10
C ARG A 258 -3.67 -13.93 1.13
N GLU A 259 -4.30 -15.01 0.67
CA GLU A 259 -5.46 -14.92 -0.21
C GLU A 259 -6.66 -14.28 0.50
N ALA A 260 -6.92 -14.65 1.76
CA ALA A 260 -7.95 -14.02 2.57
C ALA A 260 -7.66 -12.53 2.83
N GLN A 261 -6.42 -12.16 3.14
CA GLN A 261 -6.01 -10.76 3.28
C GLN A 261 -6.23 -9.98 1.98
N ARG A 262 -5.83 -10.53 0.83
CA ARG A 262 -6.04 -9.91 -0.49
C ARG A 262 -7.52 -9.68 -0.78
N ARG A 263 -8.41 -10.59 -0.36
CA ARG A 263 -9.87 -10.41 -0.49
C ARG A 263 -10.37 -9.24 0.38
N LEU A 264 -9.78 -9.00 1.54
CA LEU A 264 -10.09 -7.82 2.38
C LEU A 264 -9.56 -6.52 1.76
N GLU A 265 -8.38 -6.53 1.13
CA GLU A 265 -7.85 -5.39 0.39
C GLU A 265 -8.73 -5.05 -0.83
N GLU A 266 -9.19 -6.07 -1.56
CA GLU A 266 -10.14 -5.90 -2.68
C GLU A 266 -11.47 -5.31 -2.19
N ALA A 267 -11.94 -5.67 -0.98
CA ALA A 267 -13.14 -5.08 -0.39
C ALA A 267 -12.97 -3.57 -0.11
N ALA A 268 -11.78 -3.14 0.31
CA ALA A 268 -11.46 -1.71 0.44
C ALA A 268 -11.42 -1.04 -0.94
N GLU A 269 -10.76 -1.65 -1.92
CA GLU A 269 -10.71 -1.15 -3.29
C GLU A 269 -12.10 -1.02 -3.94
N GLN A 270 -13.02 -1.90 -3.58
CA GLN A 270 -14.41 -1.80 -4.00
C GLN A 270 -15.11 -0.55 -3.46
N VAL A 271 -14.78 -0.07 -2.24
CA VAL A 271 -15.32 1.20 -1.70
C VAL A 271 -14.92 2.35 -2.62
N ARG A 272 -13.65 2.40 -3.01
CA ARG A 272 -13.12 3.43 -3.92
C ARG A 272 -13.81 3.38 -5.28
N ARG A 273 -13.92 2.19 -5.88
CA ARG A 273 -14.60 1.99 -7.18
C ARG A 273 -16.07 2.43 -7.11
N GLU A 274 -16.79 2.06 -6.05
CA GLU A 274 -18.20 2.44 -5.90
C GLU A 274 -18.37 3.94 -5.64
N LEU A 275 -17.52 4.58 -4.82
CA LEU A 275 -17.53 6.04 -4.63
C LEU A 275 -17.25 6.78 -5.95
N ASN A 276 -16.29 6.31 -6.75
CA ASN A 276 -15.99 6.88 -8.06
C ASN A 276 -17.15 6.71 -9.05
N LYS A 277 -17.85 5.57 -9.03
CA LYS A 277 -19.08 5.37 -9.82
C LYS A 277 -20.16 6.37 -9.41
N VAL A 278 -20.37 6.57 -8.11
CA VAL A 278 -21.35 7.54 -7.59
C VAL A 278 -21.00 8.97 -8.01
N LEU A 279 -19.73 9.37 -7.87
CA LEU A 279 -19.25 10.68 -8.31
C LEU A 279 -19.42 10.89 -9.82
N THR A 280 -19.18 9.86 -10.63
CA THR A 280 -19.40 9.90 -12.08
C THR A 280 -20.89 10.04 -12.44
N LEU A 281 -21.76 9.33 -11.71
CA LEU A 281 -23.21 9.43 -11.87
C LEU A 281 -23.71 10.84 -11.49
N TYR A 282 -23.20 11.42 -10.41
CA TYR A 282 -23.55 12.78 -10.01
C TYR A 282 -23.03 13.81 -11.01
N LYS A 283 -21.81 13.65 -11.54
CA LYS A 283 -21.25 14.53 -12.57
C LYS A 283 -22.12 14.59 -13.84
N SER A 284 -22.72 13.47 -14.23
CA SER A 284 -23.56 13.37 -15.43
C SER A 284 -24.99 13.90 -15.23
N HIS A 285 -25.54 13.86 -14.02
CA HIS A 285 -26.95 14.18 -13.76
C HIS A 285 -27.16 15.47 -12.94
N SER A 286 -26.17 15.91 -12.16
CA SER A 286 -26.23 17.15 -11.38
C SER A 286 -24.83 17.70 -11.10
N ARG A 287 -24.38 18.61 -11.97
CA ARG A 287 -23.07 19.27 -11.84
C ARG A 287 -22.95 20.01 -10.49
N GLU A 288 -23.99 20.69 -10.05
CA GLU A 288 -23.99 21.40 -8.76
C GLU A 288 -23.80 20.46 -7.57
N LEU A 289 -24.46 19.30 -7.58
CA LEU A 289 -24.36 18.32 -6.50
C LEU A 289 -23.00 17.59 -6.53
N TYR A 290 -22.46 17.34 -7.72
CA TYR A 290 -21.10 16.81 -7.90
C TYR A 290 -20.04 17.76 -7.32
N GLU A 291 -20.05 19.04 -7.69
CA GLU A 291 -19.06 20.02 -7.20
C GLU A 291 -19.12 20.18 -5.67
N LYS A 292 -20.33 20.08 -5.08
CA LYS A 292 -20.50 20.15 -3.62
C LYS A 292 -20.05 18.88 -2.88
N LEU A 293 -20.32 17.68 -3.42
CA LEU A 293 -20.04 16.42 -2.72
C LEU A 293 -18.64 15.86 -3.00
N ARG A 294 -18.04 16.18 -4.15
CA ARG A 294 -16.71 15.68 -4.54
C ARG A 294 -15.65 15.86 -3.44
N PRO A 295 -15.47 17.04 -2.81
CA PRO A 295 -14.44 17.22 -1.77
C PRO A 295 -14.63 16.32 -0.54
N HIS A 296 -15.86 15.85 -0.28
CA HIS A 296 -16.18 15.01 0.86
C HIS A 296 -16.08 13.50 0.55
N LEU A 297 -16.20 13.10 -0.72
CA LEU A 297 -16.33 11.70 -1.15
C LEU A 297 -15.14 11.17 -1.97
N GLU A 298 -14.37 12.05 -2.63
CA GLU A 298 -13.18 11.66 -3.38
C GLU A 298 -12.11 11.10 -2.44
N VAL A 299 -11.61 9.90 -2.74
CA VAL A 299 -10.67 9.19 -1.87
C VAL A 299 -9.26 9.70 -2.14
N ASP A 300 -8.62 10.25 -1.10
CA ASP A 300 -7.18 10.50 -1.09
C ASP A 300 -6.47 9.20 -0.67
N PHE A 301 -5.81 8.55 -1.64
CA PHE A 301 -5.17 7.25 -1.41
C PHE A 301 -4.03 7.34 -0.39
N GLY A 302 -3.16 8.34 -0.51
CA GLY A 302 -2.02 8.51 0.39
C GLY A 302 -2.48 8.76 1.82
N LEU A 303 -3.44 9.67 2.00
CA LEU A 303 -3.98 9.96 3.32
C LEU A 303 -4.73 8.76 3.93
N ALA A 304 -5.45 8.00 3.12
CA ALA A 304 -6.18 6.83 3.59
C ALA A 304 -5.26 5.68 3.98
N ASP A 305 -4.18 5.46 3.23
CA ASP A 305 -3.19 4.43 3.51
C ASP A 305 -2.48 4.70 4.84
N GLU A 306 -2.04 5.95 5.03
CA GLU A 306 -1.47 6.39 6.30
C GLU A 306 -2.46 6.27 7.47
N LEU A 307 -3.72 6.66 7.28
CA LEU A 307 -4.76 6.53 8.30
C LEU A 307 -5.03 5.05 8.65
N ALA A 308 -5.01 4.15 7.66
CA ALA A 308 -5.19 2.72 7.88
C ALA A 308 -4.07 2.13 8.76
N GLU A 309 -2.86 2.70 8.66
CA GLU A 309 -1.70 2.28 9.43
C GLU A 309 -1.50 3.03 10.74
N ALA A 310 -2.15 4.17 10.90
CA ALA A 310 -1.97 5.07 12.04
C ALA A 310 -2.09 4.37 13.39
N ARG A 311 -1.27 4.83 14.34
CA ARG A 311 -1.35 4.43 15.75
C ARG A 311 -2.38 5.28 16.48
N ARG A 312 -2.81 4.83 17.66
CA ARG A 312 -3.74 5.55 18.55
C ARG A 312 -3.40 7.04 18.73
N VAL A 313 -2.11 7.35 18.87
CA VAL A 313 -1.60 8.73 19.07
C VAL A 313 -1.48 9.53 17.78
N GLU A 314 -1.48 8.86 16.62
CA GLU A 314 -1.37 9.48 15.29
C GLU A 314 -2.74 9.75 14.67
N LEU A 315 -3.82 9.09 15.13
CA LEU A 315 -5.19 9.30 14.64
C LEU A 315 -5.65 10.77 14.64
N SER A 316 -5.11 11.60 15.53
CA SER A 316 -5.41 13.04 15.57
C SER A 316 -4.84 13.81 14.38
N ARG A 317 -3.77 13.34 13.73
CA ARG A 317 -3.19 13.95 12.53
C ARG A 317 -4.10 13.86 11.31
N TYR A 318 -5.01 12.89 11.33
CA TYR A 318 -5.94 12.60 10.24
C TYR A 318 -7.33 13.17 10.52
N SER A 319 -7.45 14.17 11.40
CA SER A 319 -8.74 14.81 11.72
C SER A 319 -9.45 15.39 10.51
N ASN A 320 -8.66 15.81 9.51
CA ASN A 320 -9.13 16.47 8.29
C ASN A 320 -9.43 15.49 7.15
N ALA A 321 -9.27 14.18 7.35
CA ALA A 321 -9.64 13.19 6.34
C ALA A 321 -11.13 13.33 5.98
N ASN A 322 -11.44 13.35 4.69
CA ASN A 322 -12.82 13.42 4.23
C ASN A 322 -13.56 12.07 4.42
N MET A 323 -14.87 12.07 4.20
CA MET A 323 -15.72 10.90 4.49
C MET A 323 -15.42 9.71 3.59
N GLY A 324 -15.13 9.95 2.31
CA GLY A 324 -14.71 8.91 1.36
C GLY A 324 -13.40 8.24 1.76
N THR A 325 -12.40 9.06 2.12
CA THR A 325 -11.08 8.62 2.62
C THR A 325 -11.23 7.80 3.91
N LYS A 326 -12.05 8.26 4.87
CA LYS A 326 -12.34 7.50 6.10
C LYS A 326 -13.01 6.16 5.81
N ALA A 327 -13.99 6.11 4.89
CA ALA A 327 -14.67 4.87 4.52
C ALA A 327 -13.71 3.86 3.89
N TYR A 328 -12.86 4.30 2.95
CA TYR A 328 -11.83 3.46 2.34
C TYR A 328 -10.80 2.99 3.37
N ALA A 329 -10.25 3.91 4.17
CA ALA A 329 -9.28 3.63 5.22
C ALA A 329 -9.82 2.65 6.27
N ALA A 330 -11.12 2.69 6.59
CA ALA A 330 -11.73 1.78 7.55
C ALA A 330 -11.59 0.31 7.12
N LEU A 331 -11.88 -0.02 5.85
CA LEU A 331 -11.75 -1.39 5.35
C LEU A 331 -10.30 -1.77 5.07
N LEU A 332 -9.51 -0.85 4.50
CA LEU A 332 -8.08 -1.07 4.29
C LEU A 332 -7.36 -1.34 5.62
N SER A 333 -7.73 -0.60 6.66
CA SER A 333 -7.23 -0.83 8.01
C SER A 333 -7.62 -2.19 8.55
N VAL A 334 -8.74 -2.80 8.15
CA VAL A 334 -9.06 -4.18 8.57
C VAL A 334 -8.11 -5.18 7.91
N ALA A 335 -7.84 -5.02 6.61
CA ALA A 335 -6.89 -5.85 5.88
C ALA A 335 -5.46 -5.75 6.45
N LYS A 336 -5.09 -4.56 6.95
CA LYS A 336 -3.80 -4.29 7.61
C LYS A 336 -3.81 -4.56 9.13
N ASP A 337 -4.90 -5.11 9.67
CA ASP A 337 -5.09 -5.34 11.12
C ASP A 337 -4.79 -4.08 11.99
N GLY A 338 -5.20 -2.91 11.48
CA GLY A 338 -4.99 -1.59 12.04
C GLY A 338 -6.10 -1.12 13.00
N ILE A 339 -5.73 -0.21 13.90
CA ILE A 339 -6.60 0.27 14.99
C ILE A 339 -7.86 0.99 14.50
N TYR A 340 -7.79 1.66 13.34
CA TYR A 340 -8.95 2.34 12.77
C TYR A 340 -9.95 1.36 12.17
N GLY A 341 -9.48 0.24 11.62
CA GLY A 341 -10.32 -0.87 11.16
C GLY A 341 -11.01 -1.56 12.34
N HIS A 342 -10.28 -1.84 13.43
CA HIS A 342 -10.89 -2.34 14.66
C HIS A 342 -11.93 -1.38 15.26
N THR A 343 -11.65 -0.07 15.21
CA THR A 343 -12.60 0.99 15.60
C THR A 343 -13.87 0.93 14.74
N ALA A 344 -13.70 0.86 13.42
CA ALA A 344 -14.81 0.78 12.47
C ALA A 344 -15.66 -0.48 12.71
N MET A 345 -15.02 -1.64 12.88
CA MET A 345 -15.70 -2.92 13.14
C MET A 345 -16.54 -2.87 14.43
N LEU A 346 -16.03 -2.26 15.51
CA LEU A 346 -16.77 -2.10 16.78
C LEU A 346 -17.99 -1.19 16.63
N LEU A 347 -17.83 -0.03 15.96
CA LEU A 347 -18.94 0.89 15.72
C LEU A 347 -19.99 0.26 14.79
N MET A 348 -19.56 -0.48 13.77
CA MET A 348 -20.45 -1.20 12.85
C MET A 348 -21.29 -2.25 13.58
N ALA A 349 -20.69 -3.01 14.50
CA ALA A 349 -21.42 -3.99 15.30
C ALA A 349 -22.50 -3.38 16.21
N GLU A 350 -22.37 -2.09 16.57
CA GLU A 350 -23.38 -1.33 17.32
C GLU A 350 -24.42 -0.63 16.42
N GLY A 351 -24.29 -0.74 15.08
CA GLY A 351 -25.11 0.01 14.13
C GLY A 351 -24.72 1.49 14.02
N ALA A 352 -23.57 1.88 14.57
CA ALA A 352 -23.04 3.25 14.62
C ALA A 352 -22.19 3.59 13.39
N LEU A 353 -22.66 3.23 12.19
CA LEU A 353 -21.88 3.37 10.94
C LEU A 353 -21.60 4.85 10.59
N ALA A 354 -22.54 5.74 10.90
CA ALA A 354 -22.39 7.17 10.69
C ALA A 354 -21.18 7.75 11.42
N ASP A 355 -20.86 7.21 12.60
CA ASP A 355 -19.76 7.69 13.43
C ASP A 355 -18.38 7.40 12.81
N VAL A 356 -18.26 6.39 11.94
CA VAL A 356 -17.01 6.08 11.23
C VAL A 356 -16.65 7.21 10.26
N VAL A 357 -17.63 7.77 9.57
CA VAL A 357 -17.44 8.79 8.53
C VAL A 357 -17.56 10.22 9.07
N LEU A 358 -18.45 10.46 10.04
CA LEU A 358 -18.71 11.79 10.62
C LEU A 358 -17.64 12.20 11.63
N LEU A 359 -17.30 11.33 12.59
CA LEU A 359 -16.34 11.69 13.63
C LEU A 359 -14.92 11.82 13.07
N THR A 360 -14.08 12.61 13.74
CA THR A 360 -12.64 12.53 13.49
C THR A 360 -12.15 11.12 13.85
N PRO A 361 -11.08 10.59 13.21
CA PRO A 361 -10.61 9.24 13.50
C PRO A 361 -10.29 9.01 14.98
N ARG A 362 -9.79 10.04 15.66
CA ARG A 362 -9.54 10.01 17.11
C ARG A 362 -10.83 9.92 17.93
N SER A 363 -11.85 10.72 17.61
CA SER A 363 -13.13 10.68 18.32
C SER A 363 -13.91 9.38 18.06
N ALA A 364 -13.83 8.84 16.84
CA ALA A 364 -14.36 7.52 16.52
C ALA A 364 -13.71 6.43 17.39
N TYR A 365 -12.38 6.47 17.52
CA TYR A 365 -11.64 5.57 18.41
C TYR A 365 -12.11 5.69 19.86
N GLU A 366 -12.25 6.90 20.40
CA GLU A 366 -12.68 7.11 21.79
C GLU A 366 -14.12 6.63 22.04
N LYS A 367 -15.00 6.73 21.03
CA LYS A 367 -16.33 6.14 21.10
C LYS A 367 -16.26 4.60 21.10
N ALA A 368 -15.49 4.01 20.19
CA ALA A 368 -15.28 2.56 20.14
C ALA A 368 -14.61 2.03 21.41
N ASP A 369 -13.70 2.78 22.02
CA ASP A 369 -13.02 2.43 23.28
C ASP A 369 -14.01 2.35 24.44
N ARG A 370 -14.95 3.30 24.54
CA ARG A 370 -16.06 3.22 25.50
C ARG A 370 -16.94 1.99 25.30
N VAL A 371 -17.29 1.68 24.04
CA VAL A 371 -18.06 0.47 23.69
C VAL A 371 -17.30 -0.80 24.07
N ALA A 372 -16.01 -0.88 23.74
CA ALA A 372 -15.17 -2.02 24.06
C ALA A 372 -15.02 -2.20 25.59
N ASN A 373 -14.76 -1.12 26.33
CA ASN A 373 -14.64 -1.15 27.78
C ASN A 373 -15.93 -1.61 28.46
N ALA A 374 -17.11 -1.16 27.98
CA ALA A 374 -18.40 -1.61 28.49
C ALA A 374 -18.64 -3.12 28.30
N ARG A 375 -18.00 -3.73 27.29
CA ARG A 375 -18.01 -5.17 27.01
C ARG A 375 -16.83 -5.93 27.66
N GLY A 376 -16.00 -5.24 28.45
CA GLY A 376 -14.78 -5.79 29.04
C GLY A 376 -13.74 -6.21 27.99
N GLU A 377 -13.58 -5.43 26.93
CA GLU A 377 -12.68 -5.68 25.80
C GLU A 377 -11.82 -4.44 25.52
N THR A 378 -10.86 -4.57 24.60
CA THR A 378 -10.10 -3.42 24.07
C THR A 378 -10.36 -3.23 22.57
N VAL A 379 -10.15 -2.02 22.06
CA VAL A 379 -10.27 -1.75 20.61
C VAL A 379 -9.23 -2.57 19.84
N ASP A 380 -7.96 -2.52 20.24
CA ASP A 380 -6.86 -3.26 19.64
C ASP A 380 -6.37 -4.39 20.58
N PRO A 381 -6.69 -5.66 20.29
CA PRO A 381 -6.25 -6.81 21.08
C PRO A 381 -4.71 -6.92 21.18
N SER A 382 -3.98 -6.35 20.22
CA SER A 382 -2.52 -6.46 20.16
C SER A 382 -1.76 -5.58 21.14
N ARG A 383 -2.41 -4.56 21.77
CA ARG A 383 -1.73 -3.51 22.55
C ARG A 383 -2.32 -3.18 23.93
N SER A 384 -3.09 -4.10 24.53
CA SER A 384 -3.68 -3.87 25.85
C SER A 384 -2.64 -3.88 27.00
N PRO A 385 -2.78 -3.04 28.04
CA PRO A 385 -2.00 -3.15 29.28
C PRO A 385 -2.12 -4.56 29.89
N LYS A 386 -1.08 -5.00 30.61
CA LYS A 386 -1.08 -6.32 31.29
C LYS A 386 -2.36 -6.50 32.11
N GLY A 387 -3.18 -7.49 31.74
CA GLY A 387 -4.33 -7.97 32.52
C GLY A 387 -5.71 -7.87 31.87
N ALA A 388 -5.90 -7.14 30.76
CA ALA A 388 -7.23 -6.95 30.15
C ALA A 388 -7.48 -7.76 28.85
N VAL A 389 -6.46 -8.42 28.28
CA VAL A 389 -6.57 -9.29 27.09
C VAL A 389 -5.76 -10.58 27.34
N ASP A 390 -6.32 -11.72 26.94
CA ASP A 390 -5.66 -13.04 27.00
C ASP A 390 -4.38 -13.03 26.16
N TRP A 391 -3.29 -13.64 26.63
CA TRP A 391 -2.01 -13.60 25.92
C TRP A 391 -2.13 -14.24 24.51
N GLU A 392 -3.03 -15.20 24.39
CA GLU A 392 -3.40 -16.00 23.23
C GLU A 392 -3.99 -15.12 22.12
N ASP A 393 -4.88 -14.18 22.45
CA ASP A 393 -5.44 -13.25 21.46
C ASP A 393 -4.36 -12.32 20.89
N ARG A 394 -3.45 -11.86 21.74
CA ARG A 394 -2.31 -11.04 21.32
C ARG A 394 -1.34 -11.84 20.46
N ALA A 395 -1.02 -13.06 20.87
CA ALA A 395 -0.14 -13.96 20.15
C ALA A 395 -0.71 -14.33 18.78
N ALA A 396 -2.03 -14.57 18.68
CA ALA A 396 -2.70 -14.90 17.43
C ALA A 396 -2.64 -13.76 16.40
N SER A 397 -2.95 -12.51 16.80
CA SER A 397 -2.83 -11.34 15.92
C SER A 397 -1.38 -11.15 15.44
N VAL A 398 -0.40 -11.24 16.36
CA VAL A 398 1.02 -11.12 16.00
C VAL A 398 1.47 -12.24 15.06
N LEU A 399 1.01 -13.47 15.28
CA LEU A 399 1.33 -14.62 14.44
C LEU A 399 0.77 -14.44 13.02
N LEU A 400 -0.47 -14.00 12.86
CA LEU A 400 -1.05 -13.73 11.54
C LEU A 400 -0.26 -12.67 10.78
N ARG A 401 0.04 -11.53 11.41
CA ARG A 401 0.87 -10.46 10.81
C ARG A 401 2.25 -10.96 10.42
N PHE A 402 2.87 -11.78 11.27
CA PHE A 402 4.17 -12.38 11.01
C PHE A 402 4.14 -13.29 9.78
N LEU A 403 3.17 -14.22 9.71
CA LEU A 403 3.05 -15.20 8.64
C LEU A 403 2.78 -14.53 7.28
N ILE A 404 1.93 -13.50 7.26
CA ILE A 404 1.67 -12.68 6.08
C ILE A 404 2.97 -12.12 5.51
N GLY A 405 3.81 -11.53 6.36
CA GLY A 405 5.04 -10.87 5.92
C GLY A 405 6.21 -11.81 5.63
N TYR A 406 6.29 -12.99 6.26
CA TYR A 406 7.51 -13.81 6.22
C TYR A 406 7.76 -14.47 4.86
N GLY A 407 6.71 -14.96 4.20
CA GLY A 407 6.81 -15.68 2.93
C GLY A 407 6.24 -17.10 2.99
N GLU A 408 5.95 -17.68 1.82
CA GLU A 408 5.46 -19.06 1.71
C GLU A 408 6.59 -20.05 2.04
N ALA A 409 6.54 -20.62 3.25
CA ALA A 409 7.47 -21.63 3.72
C ALA A 409 6.81 -22.51 4.78
N ASP A 410 7.26 -23.76 4.89
CA ASP A 410 6.87 -24.61 6.01
C ASP A 410 7.64 -24.17 7.26
N LEU A 411 6.89 -23.78 8.29
CA LEU A 411 7.39 -23.21 9.53
C LEU A 411 6.98 -24.05 10.73
N LYS A 412 7.85 -24.11 11.72
CA LYS A 412 7.62 -24.75 12.99
C LYS A 412 7.90 -23.78 14.12
N PHE A 413 7.00 -23.74 15.09
CA PHE A 413 7.04 -22.83 16.23
C PHE A 413 7.07 -23.64 17.52
N ARG A 414 7.94 -23.22 18.46
CA ARG A 414 8.03 -23.76 19.83
C ARG A 414 7.86 -22.63 20.82
N LEU A 415 7.00 -22.80 21.81
CA LEU A 415 6.79 -21.81 22.86
C LEU A 415 8.07 -21.63 23.68
N VAL A 416 8.47 -20.38 23.91
CA VAL A 416 9.64 -20.02 24.72
C VAL A 416 9.29 -18.92 25.71
N GLU A 417 9.74 -19.08 26.95
CA GLU A 417 9.60 -18.07 28.00
C GLU A 417 10.98 -17.75 28.61
N LYS A 418 11.41 -16.48 28.53
CA LYS A 418 12.70 -16.01 29.07
C LYS A 418 12.52 -14.63 29.71
N GLY A 419 13.00 -14.44 30.93
CA GLY A 419 13.01 -13.14 31.61
C GLY A 419 11.63 -12.49 31.78
N GLY A 420 10.59 -13.30 32.03
CA GLY A 420 9.20 -12.82 32.18
C GLY A 420 8.54 -12.40 30.85
N ARG A 421 9.10 -12.81 29.70
CA ARG A 421 8.55 -12.61 28.36
C ARG A 421 8.22 -13.96 27.75
N LYS A 422 7.08 -14.06 27.08
CA LYS A 422 6.58 -15.27 26.40
C LYS A 422 6.54 -15.04 24.90
N GLY A 423 6.91 -16.05 24.10
CA GLY A 423 7.07 -15.95 22.66
C GLY A 423 7.25 -17.31 21.97
N PHE A 424 7.70 -17.30 20.72
CA PHE A 424 7.92 -18.51 19.93
C PHE A 424 9.32 -18.54 19.32
N GLN A 425 10.05 -19.63 19.52
CA GLN A 425 11.21 -19.97 18.71
C GLN A 425 10.74 -20.60 17.39
N MET A 426 11.30 -20.13 16.29
CA MET A 426 10.85 -20.49 14.96
C MET A 426 11.93 -21.22 14.16
N PHE A 427 11.50 -22.25 13.44
CA PHE A 427 12.31 -23.06 12.55
C PHE A 427 11.64 -23.15 11.19
N ARG A 428 12.45 -23.25 10.13
CA ARG A 428 12.00 -23.59 8.79
C ARG A 428 12.22 -25.08 8.58
N THR A 429 11.22 -25.78 8.05
CA THR A 429 11.30 -27.22 7.84
C THR A 429 11.54 -27.55 6.37
N PHE A 430 12.58 -28.34 6.07
CA PHE A 430 12.86 -28.87 4.72
C PHE A 430 13.06 -30.37 4.79
N GLY A 431 12.09 -31.16 4.29
CA GLY A 431 12.22 -32.62 4.27
C GLY A 431 12.52 -33.25 5.64
N GLY A 432 12.02 -32.65 6.72
CA GLY A 432 12.27 -33.09 8.11
C GLY A 432 13.44 -32.41 8.82
N ILE A 433 14.25 -31.60 8.13
CA ILE A 433 15.34 -30.82 8.74
C ILE A 433 14.81 -29.48 9.24
N GLU A 434 15.06 -29.16 10.51
CA GLU A 434 14.71 -27.89 11.14
C GLU A 434 15.90 -26.92 11.10
N ALA A 435 15.76 -25.81 10.37
CA ALA A 435 16.75 -24.72 10.38
C ALA A 435 16.24 -23.56 11.25
N PRO A 436 17.01 -23.08 12.25
CA PRO A 436 16.58 -22.00 13.13
C PRO A 436 16.43 -20.70 12.35
N VAL A 437 15.29 -20.03 12.53
CA VAL A 437 14.98 -18.74 11.86
C VAL A 437 15.03 -17.57 12.84
N GLY A 438 14.65 -17.78 14.09
CA GLY A 438 14.67 -16.73 15.11
C GLY A 438 13.70 -16.94 16.26
N GLU A 439 13.53 -15.90 17.09
CA GLU A 439 12.61 -15.87 18.23
C GLU A 439 11.63 -14.69 18.09
N LEU A 440 10.34 -14.99 18.05
CA LEU A 440 9.23 -14.03 18.03
C LEU A 440 8.75 -13.77 19.46
N TRP A 441 8.95 -12.55 19.95
CA TRP A 441 8.58 -12.18 21.31
C TRP A 441 7.26 -11.40 21.35
N ILE A 442 6.34 -11.82 22.21
CA ILE A 442 5.00 -11.24 22.35
C ILE A 442 4.98 -10.33 23.59
N GLY A 443 4.91 -9.02 23.36
CA GLY A 443 4.91 -7.97 24.40
C GLY A 443 3.85 -6.89 24.13
N GLU A 444 4.03 -5.68 24.65
CA GLU A 444 3.28 -4.50 24.19
C GLU A 444 3.62 -4.16 22.72
N VAL A 445 4.90 -4.37 22.38
CA VAL A 445 5.42 -4.32 21.02
C VAL A 445 6.01 -5.69 20.70
N ALA A 446 5.51 -6.34 19.65
CA ALA A 446 6.09 -7.57 19.15
C ALA A 446 7.39 -7.28 18.40
N TYR A 447 8.43 -8.06 18.67
CA TYR A 447 9.69 -7.98 17.95
C TYR A 447 10.21 -9.38 17.62
N PHE A 448 10.90 -9.50 16.49
CA PHE A 448 11.48 -10.75 16.03
C PHE A 448 13.00 -10.65 16.05
N LYS A 449 13.62 -11.52 16.84
CA LYS A 449 15.07 -11.68 16.86
C LYS A 449 15.45 -12.72 15.81
N VAL A 450 15.96 -12.25 14.68
CA VAL A 450 16.38 -13.08 13.55
C VAL A 450 17.62 -13.92 13.93
N SER A 451 17.66 -15.18 13.51
CA SER A 451 18.86 -16.04 13.63
C SER A 451 19.99 -15.55 12.72
N GLU A 452 21.22 -15.95 13.03
CA GLU A 452 22.37 -15.62 12.18
C GLU A 452 22.26 -16.32 10.82
N GLU A 453 21.72 -17.55 10.79
CA GLU A 453 21.50 -18.33 9.57
C GLU A 453 20.48 -17.68 8.62
N GLU A 454 19.34 -17.23 9.13
CA GLU A 454 18.33 -16.56 8.30
C GLU A 454 18.83 -15.21 7.79
N LEU A 455 19.55 -14.47 8.63
CA LEU A 455 20.17 -13.21 8.23
C LEU A 455 21.22 -13.44 7.14
N ARG A 456 22.08 -14.46 7.29
CA ARG A 456 23.07 -14.86 6.29
C ARG A 456 22.41 -15.24 4.97
N ARG A 457 21.35 -16.05 5.00
CA ARG A 457 20.58 -16.43 3.80
C ARG A 457 20.09 -15.21 3.03
N ARG A 458 19.55 -14.20 3.73
CA ARG A 458 19.06 -12.96 3.10
C ARG A 458 20.17 -12.13 2.48
N VAL A 459 21.33 -12.05 3.14
CA VAL A 459 22.51 -11.38 2.59
C VAL A 459 23.03 -12.13 1.36
N GLU A 460 23.12 -13.46 1.40
CA GLU A 460 23.53 -14.28 0.25
C GLU A 460 22.55 -14.17 -0.93
N GLU A 461 21.25 -14.13 -0.65
CA GLU A 461 20.19 -13.88 -1.63
C GLU A 461 20.33 -12.49 -2.26
N ALA A 462 20.60 -11.46 -1.44
CA ALA A 462 20.89 -10.12 -1.94
C ALA A 462 22.17 -10.10 -2.79
N MET A 463 23.21 -10.86 -2.43
CA MET A 463 24.43 -10.98 -3.23
C MET A 463 24.19 -11.64 -4.59
N ARG A 464 23.36 -12.70 -4.64
CA ARG A 464 23.03 -13.39 -5.89
C ARG A 464 22.22 -12.53 -6.85
N MET A 465 21.38 -11.66 -6.31
CA MET A 465 20.49 -10.77 -7.07
C MET A 465 21.02 -9.34 -7.20
N ALA A 466 22.25 -9.09 -6.75
CA ALA A 466 22.87 -7.77 -6.81
C ALA A 466 23.03 -7.32 -8.28
N PRO A 467 22.63 -6.08 -8.64
CA PRO A 467 22.84 -5.58 -9.99
C PRO A 467 24.32 -5.54 -10.40
N ASP A 468 24.59 -5.85 -11.67
CA ASP A 468 25.94 -5.73 -12.23
C ASP A 468 26.25 -4.28 -12.61
N LEU A 469 27.15 -3.65 -11.85
CA LEU A 469 27.64 -2.29 -12.08
C LEU A 469 29.03 -2.25 -12.75
N SER A 470 29.46 -3.35 -13.39
CA SER A 470 30.78 -3.42 -14.03
C SER A 470 30.93 -2.43 -15.19
N GLY A 471 32.02 -1.65 -15.21
CA GLY A 471 32.24 -0.64 -16.26
C GLY A 471 31.40 0.64 -16.12
N MET A 472 30.66 0.81 -15.02
CA MET A 472 30.06 2.08 -14.65
C MET A 472 30.95 2.87 -13.69
N ASP A 473 30.80 4.20 -13.71
CA ASP A 473 31.25 5.04 -12.62
C ASP A 473 30.28 4.91 -11.44
N LYS A 474 30.76 4.38 -10.31
CA LYS A 474 29.94 4.09 -9.12
C LYS A 474 29.84 5.28 -8.17
N ALA A 475 30.64 6.34 -8.37
CA ALA A 475 30.70 7.45 -7.44
C ALA A 475 29.39 8.23 -7.33
N PRO A 476 28.64 8.52 -8.41
CA PRO A 476 27.35 9.22 -8.30
C PRO A 476 26.37 8.53 -7.35
N GLN A 477 26.15 7.22 -7.53
CA GLN A 477 25.25 6.45 -6.66
C GLN A 477 25.83 6.31 -5.25
N TYR A 478 27.16 6.14 -5.14
CA TYR A 478 27.80 6.03 -3.84
C TYR A 478 27.63 7.29 -2.99
N VAL A 479 27.84 8.49 -3.55
CA VAL A 479 27.67 9.75 -2.81
C VAL A 479 26.22 9.99 -2.40
N ALA A 480 25.25 9.60 -3.24
CA ALA A 480 23.82 9.64 -2.90
C ALA A 480 23.49 8.78 -1.67
N TRP A 481 23.91 7.51 -1.69
CA TRP A 481 23.73 6.62 -0.54
C TRP A 481 24.49 7.11 0.70
N ARG A 482 25.65 7.73 0.51
CA ARG A 482 26.44 8.36 1.59
C ARG A 482 25.70 9.53 2.23
N ALA A 483 24.84 10.24 1.52
CA ALA A 483 24.05 11.33 2.09
C ALA A 483 22.85 10.84 2.89
N THR A 484 22.24 9.72 2.48
CA THR A 484 21.04 9.13 3.12
C THR A 484 21.41 8.09 4.19
N ASP A 485 21.70 6.86 3.77
CA ASP A 485 21.60 5.63 4.57
C ASP A 485 22.96 4.96 4.89
N VAL A 486 24.03 5.39 4.22
CA VAL A 486 25.38 4.86 4.38
C VAL A 486 26.23 5.85 5.17
N THR A 487 26.85 5.38 6.24
CA THR A 487 27.70 6.19 7.12
C THR A 487 29.02 5.48 7.43
N THR A 488 29.90 6.15 8.17
CA THR A 488 31.16 5.58 8.66
C THR A 488 31.11 5.49 10.18
N SER A 489 31.43 4.31 10.72
CA SER A 489 31.62 4.11 12.16
C SER A 489 32.97 3.47 12.40
N GLY A 490 33.86 4.18 13.10
CA GLY A 490 35.26 3.77 13.25
C GLY A 490 35.97 3.66 11.90
N ARG A 491 36.53 2.48 11.60
CA ARG A 491 37.22 2.17 10.33
C ARG A 491 36.34 1.41 9.32
N GLN A 492 35.02 1.43 9.48
CA GLN A 492 34.10 0.65 8.67
C GLN A 492 33.00 1.52 8.06
N ILE A 493 32.61 1.20 6.84
CA ILE A 493 31.40 1.71 6.20
C ILE A 493 30.24 0.89 6.76
N VAL A 494 29.15 1.55 7.16
CA VAL A 494 27.97 0.92 7.74
C VAL A 494 26.75 1.38 6.94
N GLY A 495 26.04 0.41 6.38
CA GLY A 495 24.75 0.63 5.73
C GLY A 495 23.68 -0.11 6.52
N THR A 496 22.58 0.58 6.86
CA THR A 496 21.42 -0.03 7.51
C THR A 496 20.22 0.09 6.61
N THR A 497 19.45 -0.98 6.45
CA THR A 497 18.26 -0.96 5.60
C THR A 497 17.20 -1.96 6.07
N VAL A 498 15.93 -1.63 5.84
CA VAL A 498 14.79 -2.54 5.96
C VAL A 498 14.36 -3.16 4.63
N HIS A 499 14.97 -2.70 3.53
CA HIS A 499 14.57 -3.03 2.16
C HIS A 499 15.58 -3.98 1.51
N SER A 500 15.08 -5.09 0.98
CA SER A 500 15.94 -6.09 0.31
C SER A 500 16.61 -5.53 -0.94
N TRP A 501 15.91 -4.66 -1.68
CA TRP A 501 16.43 -4.02 -2.89
C TRP A 501 17.59 -3.07 -2.60
N GLN A 502 17.52 -2.31 -1.51
CA GLN A 502 18.59 -1.40 -1.08
C GLN A 502 19.83 -2.17 -0.62
N LEU A 503 19.66 -3.32 0.04
CA LEU A 503 20.78 -4.21 0.37
C LEU A 503 21.49 -4.74 -0.89
N ARG A 504 20.74 -5.08 -1.96
CA ARG A 504 21.31 -5.46 -3.26
C ARG A 504 22.18 -4.34 -3.84
N TRP A 505 21.75 -3.09 -3.74
CA TRP A 505 22.54 -1.92 -4.14
C TRP A 505 23.84 -1.77 -3.36
N TYR A 506 23.78 -1.88 -2.03
CA TYR A 506 25.00 -1.82 -1.21
C TYR A 506 26.01 -2.90 -1.60
N VAL A 507 25.54 -4.11 -1.85
CA VAL A 507 26.40 -5.21 -2.31
C VAL A 507 26.99 -4.92 -3.70
N SER A 508 26.25 -4.29 -4.59
CA SER A 508 26.71 -3.97 -5.94
C SER A 508 27.79 -2.88 -5.95
N LEU A 509 27.64 -1.89 -5.07
CA LEU A 509 28.59 -0.80 -4.90
C LEU A 509 29.84 -1.25 -4.14
N LEU A 510 29.66 -1.89 -2.98
CA LEU A 510 30.73 -2.16 -2.01
C LEU A 510 31.22 -3.62 -1.98
N GLY A 511 30.59 -4.51 -2.74
CA GLY A 511 30.81 -5.95 -2.72
C GLY A 511 30.17 -6.64 -1.51
N GLY A 512 30.56 -7.89 -1.25
CA GLY A 512 30.08 -8.64 -0.07
C GLY A 512 30.49 -7.97 1.25
N PRO A 513 29.58 -7.87 2.25
CA PRO A 513 29.91 -7.28 3.55
C PRO A 513 30.88 -8.15 4.34
N LYS A 514 31.74 -7.52 5.15
CA LYS A 514 32.68 -8.21 6.04
C LYS A 514 31.98 -8.80 7.27
N SER A 515 30.94 -8.12 7.75
CA SER A 515 30.08 -8.59 8.82
C SER A 515 28.72 -7.94 8.70
N PHE A 516 27.69 -8.60 9.23
CA PHE A 516 26.33 -8.06 9.26
C PHE A 516 25.66 -8.44 10.58
N ARG A 517 24.72 -7.61 11.02
CA ARG A 517 23.82 -7.89 12.14
C ARG A 517 22.42 -7.48 11.71
N GLY A 518 21.41 -8.10 12.31
CA GLY A 518 20.05 -7.78 11.95
C GLY A 518 19.07 -8.10 13.05
N SER A 519 17.95 -7.42 12.97
CA SER A 519 16.75 -7.67 13.75
C SER A 519 15.56 -7.58 12.79
N ALA A 520 14.37 -7.96 13.23
CA ALA A 520 13.19 -7.64 12.45
C ALA A 520 12.06 -7.14 13.35
N SER A 521 11.36 -6.12 12.87
CA SER A 521 10.13 -5.65 13.49
C SER A 521 8.95 -6.37 12.83
N VAL A 522 7.99 -6.78 13.64
CA VAL A 522 6.70 -7.28 13.15
C VAL A 522 5.75 -6.11 13.18
N THR A 523 5.44 -5.58 12.01
CA THR A 523 4.59 -4.41 11.79
C THR A 523 3.26 -4.83 11.16
N LYS A 524 2.36 -3.86 10.93
CA LYS A 524 1.08 -4.08 10.25
C LYS A 524 1.26 -4.51 8.78
N GLU A 525 2.37 -4.10 8.14
CA GLU A 525 2.78 -4.52 6.80
C GLU A 525 3.45 -5.91 6.76
N GLY A 526 3.59 -6.58 7.92
CA GLY A 526 4.33 -7.83 8.06
C GLY A 526 5.71 -7.64 8.69
N ILE A 527 6.65 -8.55 8.39
CA ILE A 527 7.99 -8.54 8.98
C ILE A 527 8.98 -7.71 8.15
N LYS A 528 9.52 -6.64 8.75
CA LYS A 528 10.57 -5.81 8.16
C LYS A 528 11.91 -6.16 8.78
N PHE A 529 12.81 -6.71 7.97
CA PHE A 529 14.15 -7.11 8.41
C PHE A 529 15.09 -5.92 8.36
N LEU A 530 15.47 -5.41 9.53
CA LEU A 530 16.50 -4.39 9.66
C LEU A 530 17.86 -5.06 9.59
N ILE A 531 18.59 -4.85 8.50
CA ILE A 531 19.92 -5.40 8.27
C ILE A 531 20.93 -4.26 8.33
N THR A 532 21.88 -4.35 9.26
CA THR A 532 23.05 -3.50 9.33
C THR A 532 24.26 -4.28 8.81
N ALA A 533 24.76 -3.90 7.65
CA ALA A 533 25.93 -4.50 7.02
C ALA A 533 27.14 -3.57 7.15
N ARG A 534 28.33 -4.15 7.27
CA ARG A 534 29.59 -3.42 7.47
C ARG A 534 30.64 -3.82 6.44
N TRP A 535 31.31 -2.83 5.86
CA TRP A 535 32.35 -2.99 4.85
C TRP A 535 33.68 -2.33 5.26
N PRO A 536 34.81 -2.83 4.75
CA PRO A 536 36.10 -2.17 4.88
C PRO A 536 36.10 -0.80 4.20
N ARG A 537 36.79 0.19 4.78
CA ARG A 537 36.84 1.57 4.25
C ARG A 537 37.58 1.66 2.91
N GLU A 538 38.45 0.69 2.64
CA GLU A 538 39.18 0.56 1.38
C GLU A 538 38.25 0.48 0.15
N ARG A 539 37.01 -0.01 0.33
CA ARG A 539 35.98 -0.03 -0.74
C ARG A 539 35.54 1.36 -1.16
N GLU A 540 35.40 2.29 -0.20
CA GLU A 540 35.09 3.70 -0.47
C GLU A 540 36.24 4.34 -1.27
N GLY A 541 37.48 4.15 -0.84
CA GLY A 541 38.64 4.68 -1.56
C GLY A 541 38.75 4.13 -2.98
N GLN A 542 38.44 2.85 -3.21
CA GLN A 542 38.42 2.26 -4.55
C GLN A 542 37.39 2.94 -5.47
N ILE A 543 36.14 3.12 -4.99
CA ILE A 543 35.08 3.76 -5.77
C ILE A 543 35.48 5.19 -6.16
N LEU A 544 36.01 5.97 -5.21
CA LEU A 544 36.41 7.34 -5.44
C LEU A 544 37.59 7.43 -6.42
N ARG A 545 38.59 6.55 -6.27
CA ARG A 545 39.79 6.49 -7.11
C ARG A 545 39.46 6.09 -8.56
N GLU A 546 38.46 5.26 -8.79
CA GLU A 546 38.06 4.79 -10.13
C GLU A 546 37.12 5.77 -10.86
N SER A 547 36.66 6.84 -10.18
CA SER A 547 35.66 7.76 -10.72
C SER A 547 36.24 8.78 -11.70
N ARG A 548 35.82 8.67 -12.97
CA ARG A 548 36.11 9.66 -14.01
C ARG A 548 35.23 10.89 -13.88
N TRP A 549 34.03 10.74 -13.33
CA TRP A 549 33.12 11.85 -13.04
C TRP A 549 33.73 12.81 -12.02
N LEU A 550 34.21 12.31 -10.88
CA LEU A 550 34.86 13.14 -9.87
C LEU A 550 36.11 13.83 -10.40
N GLU A 551 36.94 13.12 -11.17
CA GLU A 551 38.14 13.69 -11.80
C GLU A 551 37.80 14.82 -12.77
N SER A 552 36.75 14.67 -13.59
CA SER A 552 36.27 15.70 -14.50
C SER A 552 35.70 16.93 -13.76
N LEU A 553 35.03 16.72 -12.62
CA LEU A 553 34.44 17.82 -11.85
C LEU A 553 35.50 18.59 -11.04
N LEU A 554 36.43 17.89 -10.41
CA LEU A 554 37.37 18.47 -9.45
C LEU A 554 38.73 18.80 -10.08
N GLY A 555 38.98 18.36 -11.32
CA GLY A 555 40.26 18.54 -12.01
C GLY A 555 41.42 17.75 -11.40
N ARG A 556 41.13 16.82 -10.48
CA ARG A 556 42.10 15.94 -9.83
C ARG A 556 41.45 14.63 -9.44
N ARG A 557 42.27 13.57 -9.38
CA ARG A 557 41.85 12.27 -8.83
C ARG A 557 41.74 12.36 -7.31
N VAL A 558 40.74 11.66 -6.76
CA VAL A 558 40.47 11.60 -5.32
C VAL A 558 40.57 10.17 -4.85
N GLU A 559 41.36 9.89 -3.81
CA GLU A 559 41.60 8.51 -3.35
C GLU A 559 40.89 8.15 -2.05
N SER A 560 40.33 9.14 -1.34
CA SER A 560 39.61 8.92 -0.10
C SER A 560 38.46 9.90 0.08
N TRP A 561 37.51 9.55 0.95
CA TRP A 561 36.41 10.45 1.31
C TRP A 561 36.89 11.79 1.87
N ARG A 562 38.01 11.79 2.59
CA ARG A 562 38.58 13.02 3.14
C ARG A 562 39.14 13.90 2.04
N GLU A 563 39.90 13.33 1.12
CA GLU A 563 40.39 14.06 -0.05
C GLU A 563 39.26 14.60 -0.93
N LEU A 564 38.12 13.91 -0.99
CA LEU A 564 36.91 14.39 -1.69
C LEU A 564 36.38 15.67 -1.04
N VAL A 565 36.20 15.65 0.27
CA VAL A 565 35.74 16.82 1.04
C VAL A 565 36.72 17.98 0.89
N ASP A 566 38.02 17.72 0.95
CA ASP A 566 39.07 18.75 0.82
C ASP A 566 39.22 19.28 -0.63
N ALA A 567 38.80 18.49 -1.63
CA ALA A 567 38.82 18.87 -3.04
C ALA A 567 37.71 19.86 -3.41
N ILE A 568 36.59 19.84 -2.69
CA ILE A 568 35.50 20.78 -2.89
C ILE A 568 35.98 22.17 -2.43
N ASP A 569 35.76 23.18 -3.27
CA ASP A 569 35.97 24.58 -2.89
C ASP A 569 34.72 25.08 -2.16
N TRP A 570 34.73 24.97 -0.83
CA TRP A 570 33.58 25.34 -0.01
C TRP A 570 33.37 26.85 0.05
N THR A 571 34.43 27.64 -0.21
CA THR A 571 34.34 29.09 -0.32
C THR A 571 33.54 29.46 -1.57
N TRP A 572 33.86 28.84 -2.70
CA TRP A 572 33.10 29.00 -3.95
C TRP A 572 31.65 28.53 -3.80
N VAL A 573 31.40 27.37 -3.15
CA VAL A 573 30.03 26.88 -2.89
C VAL A 573 29.23 27.91 -2.10
N MET A 574 29.81 28.49 -1.05
CA MET A 574 29.16 29.53 -0.24
C MET A 574 28.85 30.78 -1.04
N GLU A 575 29.80 31.29 -1.83
CA GLU A 575 29.60 32.46 -2.66
C GLU A 575 28.52 32.23 -3.72
N LYS A 576 28.50 31.05 -4.33
CA LYS A 576 27.52 30.70 -5.35
C LYS A 576 26.12 30.61 -4.75
N VAL A 577 25.95 29.91 -3.63
CA VAL A 577 24.65 29.84 -2.93
C VAL A 577 24.21 31.23 -2.50
N GLY A 578 25.11 32.04 -1.92
CA GLY A 578 24.82 33.41 -1.50
C GLY A 578 24.25 34.30 -2.61
N LYS A 579 24.73 34.15 -3.85
CA LYS A 579 24.19 34.88 -5.02
C LYS A 579 22.79 34.43 -5.45
N LEU A 580 22.41 33.18 -5.14
CA LEU A 580 21.12 32.60 -5.52
C LEU A 580 20.04 32.79 -4.43
N VAL A 581 20.42 33.24 -3.23
CA VAL A 581 19.55 33.31 -2.05
C VAL A 581 18.27 34.09 -2.32
N ASP A 582 18.37 35.26 -2.96
CA ASP A 582 17.21 36.11 -3.20
C ASP A 582 16.23 35.47 -4.19
N GLU A 583 16.75 34.69 -5.15
CA GLU A 583 15.95 33.96 -6.14
C GLU A 583 15.23 32.76 -5.50
N ILE A 584 15.91 32.03 -4.62
CA ILE A 584 15.35 30.83 -3.96
C ILE A 584 14.56 31.14 -2.68
N LYS A 585 14.58 32.39 -2.18
CA LYS A 585 13.82 32.80 -0.98
C LYS A 585 12.33 32.48 -1.09
N LEU A 586 11.74 32.65 -2.28
CA LEU A 586 10.32 32.38 -2.54
C LEU A 586 9.95 30.89 -2.48
N TRP A 587 10.95 30.01 -2.51
CA TRP A 587 10.77 28.56 -2.47
C TRP A 587 10.79 28.02 -1.03
N ILE A 588 10.99 28.89 -0.03
CA ILE A 588 10.99 28.51 1.39
C ILE A 588 9.63 28.79 2.02
N GLY A 589 9.04 27.74 2.59
CA GLY A 589 7.75 27.76 3.26
C GLY A 589 6.54 27.80 2.31
N PRO A 590 5.32 27.80 2.88
CA PRO A 590 4.09 27.95 2.11
C PRO A 590 3.99 29.34 1.46
N GLU A 591 3.15 29.47 0.43
CA GLU A 591 2.92 30.75 -0.27
C GLU A 591 2.53 31.89 0.66
N ARG A 592 1.75 31.56 1.69
CA ARG A 592 1.21 32.51 2.68
C ARG A 592 2.22 32.93 3.76
N MET A 593 3.43 32.35 3.76
CA MET A 593 4.49 32.73 4.72
C MET A 593 4.93 34.17 4.47
N GLY A 594 5.05 34.97 5.54
CA GLY A 594 5.48 36.36 5.44
C GLY A 594 6.96 36.50 5.11
N ASP A 595 7.33 37.59 4.44
CA ASP A 595 8.71 37.79 3.96
C ASP A 595 9.75 37.89 5.08
N ALA A 596 9.37 38.44 6.24
CA ALA A 596 10.23 38.50 7.42
C ALA A 596 10.55 37.09 7.98
N GLU A 597 9.56 36.20 7.96
CA GLU A 597 9.72 34.81 8.39
C GLU A 597 10.60 34.04 7.39
N ARG A 598 10.39 34.22 6.08
CA ARG A 598 11.27 33.65 5.04
C ARG A 598 12.71 34.12 5.19
N GLU A 599 12.91 35.41 5.43
CA GLU A 599 14.24 35.99 5.57
C GLU A 599 14.97 35.45 6.81
N TRP A 600 14.25 35.24 7.91
CA TRP A 600 14.79 34.59 9.08
C TRP A 600 15.26 33.16 8.78
N TRP A 601 14.43 32.35 8.11
CA TRP A 601 14.79 30.98 7.73
C TRP A 601 15.99 30.94 6.78
N VAL A 602 16.03 31.81 5.77
CA VAL A 602 17.16 31.96 4.85
C VAL A 602 18.45 32.26 5.61
N ARG A 603 18.44 33.26 6.50
CA ARG A 603 19.61 33.64 7.30
C ARG A 603 20.10 32.48 8.16
N ARG A 604 19.19 31.74 8.78
CA ARG A 604 19.51 30.53 9.56
C ARG A 604 20.18 29.47 8.69
N MET A 605 19.56 29.07 7.59
CA MET A 605 20.07 28.03 6.69
C MET A 605 21.43 28.40 6.10
N LEU A 606 21.61 29.67 5.69
CA LEU A 606 22.90 30.18 5.23
C LEU A 606 23.97 30.15 6.32
N GLY A 607 23.60 30.50 7.55
CA GLY A 607 24.50 30.42 8.70
C GLY A 607 24.98 28.99 8.97
N GLU A 608 24.08 28.00 8.86
CA GLU A 608 24.43 26.58 8.98
C GLU A 608 25.41 26.12 7.88
N LEU A 609 25.19 26.52 6.62
CA LEU A 609 26.08 26.20 5.51
C LEU A 609 27.45 26.91 5.64
N ALA A 610 27.46 28.19 6.03
CA ALA A 610 28.68 28.96 6.26
C ALA A 610 29.53 28.36 7.37
N LEU A 611 28.88 27.83 8.41
CA LEU A 611 29.55 27.16 9.50
C LEU A 611 30.29 25.91 9.01
N LEU A 612 29.62 25.06 8.24
CA LEU A 612 30.23 23.88 7.64
C LEU A 612 31.41 24.24 6.74
N ALA A 613 31.20 25.19 5.82
CA ALA A 613 32.22 25.62 4.86
C ALA A 613 33.48 26.11 5.57
N HIS A 614 33.32 26.93 6.62
CA HIS A 614 34.46 27.38 7.41
C HIS A 614 35.22 26.21 8.05
N PHE A 615 34.52 25.28 8.70
CA PHE A 615 35.20 24.15 9.37
C PHE A 615 35.87 23.21 8.37
N ALA A 616 35.31 23.02 7.18
CA ALA A 616 35.93 22.26 6.11
C ALA A 616 37.22 22.94 5.62
N GLU A 617 37.18 24.24 5.33
CA GLU A 617 38.35 25.00 4.85
C GLU A 617 39.42 25.19 5.93
N ALA A 618 39.01 25.41 7.19
CA ALA A 618 39.94 25.53 8.31
C ALA A 618 40.77 24.26 8.51
N ARG A 619 40.16 23.10 8.24
CA ARG A 619 40.81 21.79 8.35
C ARG A 619 41.79 21.53 7.20
N LYS A 620 41.47 21.97 5.97
CA LYS A 620 42.31 21.82 4.76
C LYS A 620 43.71 22.40 4.94
N VAL A 621 43.83 23.53 5.63
CA VAL A 621 45.12 24.23 5.85
C VAL A 621 46.08 23.47 6.78
N LYS A 622 45.63 22.40 7.45
CA LYS A 622 46.51 21.52 8.24
C LYS A 622 47.41 20.62 7.37
N ASN A 623 47.12 20.45 6.07
CA ASN A 623 47.78 19.45 5.20
C ASN A 623 48.65 20.04 4.06
N ASP A 624 48.46 21.30 3.65
CA ASP A 624 49.24 21.90 2.56
C ASP A 624 50.30 22.87 3.10
N LYS A 625 51.56 22.44 3.10
CA LYS A 625 52.72 23.28 3.47
C LYS A 625 53.12 24.28 2.38
N GLN A 626 52.44 24.30 1.24
CA GLN A 626 52.76 25.17 0.11
C GLN A 626 51.49 25.66 -0.59
N LYS A 627 51.12 26.91 -0.32
CA LYS A 627 50.70 27.90 -1.33
C LYS A 627 50.59 29.26 -0.65
N LYS A 628 51.61 30.08 -0.89
CA LYS A 628 51.68 31.49 -0.48
C LYS A 628 51.15 32.33 -1.64
N GLU A 629 50.15 33.15 -1.32
CA GLU A 629 50.02 34.58 -1.69
C GLU A 629 48.57 35.10 -1.50
N GLY A 630 47.57 34.23 -1.31
CA GLY A 630 46.29 34.60 -0.69
C GLY A 630 46.23 34.35 0.83
N ALA A 631 47.23 33.63 1.35
CA ALA A 631 47.22 33.04 2.68
C ALA A 631 47.73 33.95 3.79
N GLU A 632 48.27 35.14 3.53
CA GLU A 632 48.99 35.90 4.57
C GLU A 632 48.08 36.47 5.67
N ARG A 633 46.79 36.76 5.40
CA ARG A 633 45.83 37.14 6.46
C ARG A 633 45.27 35.96 7.27
N LEU A 634 45.33 34.75 6.72
CA LEU A 634 44.87 33.52 7.39
C LEU A 634 46.03 32.74 8.02
N ALA A 635 47.28 33.00 7.61
CA ALA A 635 48.48 32.30 8.05
C ALA A 635 49.07 32.88 9.35
N GLU A 636 48.82 34.15 9.68
CA GLU A 636 49.30 34.75 10.93
C GLU A 636 48.65 34.15 12.19
N VAL A 637 47.45 33.57 12.05
CA VAL A 637 46.77 32.81 13.12
C VAL A 637 47.14 31.31 13.10
N ARG A 638 47.73 30.80 12.01
CA ARG A 638 47.81 29.35 11.69
C ARG A 638 49.20 28.73 11.78
N ARG A 639 49.89 28.84 12.92
CA ARG A 639 51.05 27.99 13.21
C ARG A 639 50.82 27.12 14.45
N GLY A 640 50.35 25.89 14.21
CA GLY A 640 50.54 24.77 15.16
C GLY A 640 49.38 24.44 16.11
N MET A 641 48.12 24.48 15.66
CA MET A 641 46.97 24.28 16.56
C MET A 641 46.76 22.84 17.05
N ASP A 642 46.72 22.67 18.38
CA ASP A 642 46.37 21.43 19.11
C ASP A 642 44.84 21.24 19.28
N ASP A 643 44.43 20.18 19.99
CA ASP A 643 43.00 19.86 20.22
C ASP A 643 42.28 20.88 21.13
N ASP A 644 43.02 21.61 21.98
CA ASP A 644 42.48 22.62 22.89
C ASP A 644 42.28 23.96 22.17
N GLU A 645 43.13 24.30 21.22
CA GLU A 645 42.93 25.45 20.33
C GLU A 645 41.74 25.24 19.37
N TRP A 646 41.52 23.99 18.92
CA TRP A 646 40.32 23.60 18.18
C TRP A 646 39.04 23.62 19.04
N ARG A 647 39.14 23.35 20.34
CA ARG A 647 38.04 23.60 21.29
C ARG A 647 37.73 25.09 21.43
N ALA A 648 38.76 25.94 21.50
CA ALA A 648 38.58 27.38 21.64
C ALA A 648 37.87 27.99 20.42
N GLU A 649 38.27 27.63 19.20
CA GLU A 649 37.59 28.12 17.98
C GLU A 649 36.12 27.67 17.91
N ARG A 650 35.82 26.44 18.35
CA ARG A 650 34.44 25.94 18.48
C ARG A 650 33.64 26.72 19.52
N ALA A 651 34.22 27.01 20.67
CA ALA A 651 33.58 27.79 21.74
C ALA A 651 33.24 29.21 21.28
N VAL A 652 34.16 29.90 20.58
CA VAL A 652 33.93 31.24 20.03
C VAL A 652 32.79 31.26 19.00
N ARG A 653 32.73 30.24 18.13
CA ARG A 653 31.66 30.13 17.13
C ARG A 653 30.32 29.76 17.76
N LEU A 654 30.35 28.91 18.77
CA LEU A 654 29.16 28.57 19.54
C LEU A 654 28.64 29.78 20.31
N ALA A 655 29.52 30.62 20.87
CA ALA A 655 29.14 31.88 21.50
C ALA A 655 28.38 32.76 20.49
N LYS A 656 28.93 32.99 19.29
CA LYS A 656 28.24 33.73 18.21
C LYS A 656 26.89 33.12 17.82
N ALA A 657 26.79 31.80 17.78
CA ALA A 657 25.53 31.11 17.52
C ALA A 657 24.51 31.34 18.65
N VAL A 658 24.94 31.30 19.92
CA VAL A 658 24.11 31.63 21.09
C VAL A 658 23.61 33.07 21.03
N GLU A 659 24.45 34.03 20.62
CA GLU A 659 24.05 35.42 20.43
C GLU A 659 22.95 35.55 19.37
N ALA A 660 23.14 34.90 18.21
CA ALA A 660 22.17 34.93 17.13
C ALA A 660 20.84 34.25 17.52
N LEU A 661 20.89 33.06 18.14
CA LEU A 661 19.71 32.27 18.53
C LEU A 661 18.90 32.95 19.64
N SER A 662 19.55 33.71 20.52
CA SER A 662 18.86 34.49 21.54
C SER A 662 18.29 35.82 21.01
N GLY A 663 18.53 36.16 19.74
CA GLY A 663 18.15 37.45 19.16
C GLY A 663 18.94 38.61 19.77
N GLY A 664 20.19 38.37 20.19
CA GLY A 664 21.05 39.35 20.84
C GLY A 664 20.76 39.57 22.32
N ARG A 665 19.94 38.73 22.95
CA ARG A 665 19.59 38.82 24.39
C ARG A 665 20.61 38.15 25.30
N ILE A 666 21.38 37.20 24.78
CA ILE A 666 22.52 36.57 25.47
C ILE A 666 23.76 36.94 24.67
N THR A 667 24.57 37.89 25.14
CA THR A 667 25.70 38.46 24.38
C THR A 667 26.99 38.58 25.17
N GLY A 668 28.10 38.75 24.45
CA GLY A 668 29.44 38.91 24.98
C GLY A 668 29.81 37.77 25.94
N ASN A 669 30.33 38.13 27.11
CA ASN A 669 30.79 37.17 28.12
C ASN A 669 29.68 36.18 28.55
N HIS A 670 28.40 36.56 28.49
CA HIS A 670 27.31 35.64 28.83
C HIS A 670 27.10 34.56 27.75
N ALA A 671 27.25 34.91 26.47
CA ALA A 671 27.19 33.95 25.37
C ALA A 671 28.41 33.02 25.37
N GLU A 672 29.60 33.55 25.64
CA GLU A 672 30.83 32.77 25.80
C GLU A 672 30.72 31.77 26.96
N ARG A 673 30.27 32.25 28.13
CA ARG A 673 30.06 31.40 29.32
C ARG A 673 29.02 30.32 29.07
N LEU A 674 27.92 30.64 28.37
CA LEU A 674 26.89 29.66 28.02
C LEU A 674 27.44 28.63 27.02
N ALA A 675 28.21 29.05 26.02
CA ALA A 675 28.84 28.16 25.05
C ALA A 675 29.80 27.16 25.72
N GLU A 676 30.66 27.62 26.63
CA GLU A 676 31.55 26.74 27.41
C GLU A 676 30.77 25.71 28.23
N LEU A 677 29.69 26.15 28.89
CA LEU A 677 28.84 25.27 29.69
C LEU A 677 28.10 24.24 28.83
N ILE A 678 27.64 24.62 27.64
CA ILE A 678 27.04 23.68 26.68
C ILE A 678 28.06 22.64 26.22
N ILE A 679 29.30 23.07 25.91
CA ILE A 679 30.38 22.15 25.52
C ILE A 679 30.68 21.17 26.64
N LEU A 680 30.84 21.68 27.87
CA LEU A 680 31.08 20.85 29.06
C LEU A 680 29.94 19.85 29.30
N TYR A 681 28.69 20.31 29.17
CA TYR A 681 27.50 19.48 29.34
C TYR A 681 27.46 18.34 28.31
N ALA A 682 27.74 18.59 27.04
CA ALA A 682 27.69 17.53 26.03
C ALA A 682 28.91 16.59 26.04
N GLU A 683 30.09 17.06 26.45
CA GLU A 683 31.28 16.21 26.57
C GLU A 683 31.17 15.22 27.74
N ARG A 684 30.67 15.66 28.90
CA ARG A 684 30.75 14.87 30.15
C ARG A 684 29.40 14.42 30.73
N ARG A 685 28.27 14.96 30.26
CA ARG A 685 26.92 14.72 30.81
C ARG A 685 26.87 14.87 32.34
N GLU A 686 27.64 15.81 32.90
CA GLU A 686 27.66 16.05 34.34
C GLU A 686 26.43 16.86 34.78
N GLU A 687 25.74 16.41 35.83
CA GLU A 687 24.60 17.17 36.43
C GLU A 687 25.04 18.57 36.91
N ARG A 688 26.32 18.71 37.30
CA ARG A 688 26.95 20.00 37.67
C ARG A 688 26.99 21.02 36.54
N ALA A 689 27.07 20.60 35.28
CA ALA A 689 27.04 21.52 34.15
C ALA A 689 25.62 22.06 33.93
N LYS A 690 24.60 21.21 34.13
CA LYS A 690 23.19 21.61 34.10
C LYS A 690 22.85 22.62 35.19
N GLU A 691 23.31 22.39 36.42
CA GLU A 691 23.16 23.33 37.54
C GLU A 691 23.82 24.70 37.25
N ARG A 692 24.96 24.70 36.56
CA ARG A 692 25.65 25.94 36.17
C ARG A 692 24.93 26.69 35.05
N ILE A 693 24.31 25.99 34.10
CA ILE A 693 23.46 26.59 33.07
C ILE A 693 22.22 27.21 33.72
N ASP A 694 21.57 26.49 34.65
CA ASP A 694 20.43 27.00 35.43
C ASP A 694 20.78 28.25 36.22
N LYS A 695 21.98 28.26 36.83
CA LYS A 695 22.48 29.43 37.58
C LYS A 695 22.78 30.62 36.67
N LEU A 696 23.33 30.38 35.47
CA LEU A 696 23.53 31.42 34.47
C LEU A 696 22.19 32.00 34.00
N ALA A 697 21.21 31.15 33.75
CA ALA A 697 19.86 31.57 33.35
C ALA A 697 19.18 32.44 34.42
N GLY A 698 19.29 32.07 35.70
CA GLY A 698 18.78 32.89 36.80
C GLY A 698 19.47 34.24 37.00
N GLY A 699 20.64 34.46 36.37
CA GLY A 699 21.39 35.72 36.40
C GLY A 699 21.17 36.63 35.18
N LEU A 700 20.45 36.17 34.15
CA LEU A 700 20.19 36.95 32.94
C LEU A 700 18.90 37.77 33.10
N ALA A 701 19.01 39.10 33.01
CA ALA A 701 17.85 39.99 33.10
C ALA A 701 17.02 39.92 31.81
N GLY A 702 15.73 39.57 31.92
CA GLY A 702 14.79 39.57 30.79
C GLY A 702 14.89 38.36 29.85
N VAL A 703 15.62 37.30 30.25
CA VAL A 703 15.68 36.02 29.53
C VAL A 703 15.21 34.92 30.46
N SER A 704 14.20 34.15 30.06
CA SER A 704 13.65 33.10 30.91
C SER A 704 14.56 31.86 30.93
N ARG A 705 14.41 31.02 31.97
CA ARG A 705 15.11 29.73 32.04
C ARG A 705 14.77 28.85 30.84
N GLU A 706 13.51 28.83 30.44
CA GLU A 706 13.00 28.11 29.29
C GLU A 706 13.61 28.63 27.99
N GLU A 707 13.85 29.93 27.88
CA GLU A 707 14.54 30.51 26.70
C GLU A 707 16.01 30.10 26.64
N VAL A 708 16.74 30.13 27.76
CA VAL A 708 18.14 29.65 27.81
C VAL A 708 18.22 28.17 27.48
N TRP A 709 17.36 27.34 28.07
CA TRP A 709 17.30 25.91 27.76
C TRP A 709 16.81 25.64 26.34
N GLY A 710 15.96 26.49 25.78
CA GLY A 710 15.60 26.46 24.36
C GLY A 710 16.82 26.61 23.45
N VAL A 711 17.73 27.55 23.76
CA VAL A 711 19.00 27.68 23.04
C VAL A 711 19.91 26.47 23.25
N VAL A 712 20.03 25.98 24.49
CA VAL A 712 20.85 24.81 24.82
C VAL A 712 20.37 23.55 24.10
N ASP A 713 19.08 23.23 24.18
CA ASP A 713 18.47 22.05 23.55
C ASP A 713 18.59 22.15 22.02
N PHE A 714 18.42 23.35 21.47
CA PHE A 714 18.61 23.60 20.06
C PHE A 714 20.07 23.35 19.62
N VAL A 715 21.06 23.87 20.35
CA VAL A 715 22.47 23.61 20.07
C VAL A 715 22.78 22.12 20.17
N LEU A 716 22.30 21.44 21.21
CA LEU A 716 22.55 20.01 21.43
C LEU A 716 21.80 19.09 20.46
N SER A 717 20.78 19.60 19.77
CA SER A 717 20.08 18.86 18.71
C SER A 717 20.63 19.15 17.32
N ASP A 718 20.60 20.42 16.89
CA ASP A 718 20.70 20.81 15.49
C ASP A 718 22.07 21.40 15.14
N MET A 719 22.79 21.93 16.15
CA MET A 719 24.15 22.44 16.00
C MET A 719 25.16 21.67 16.85
N ASN A 720 24.86 20.42 17.23
CA ASN A 720 25.68 19.64 18.16
C ASN A 720 27.09 19.36 17.61
N CYS A 721 27.27 19.54 16.31
CA CYS A 721 28.58 19.55 15.68
C CYS A 721 29.51 20.63 16.24
N LEU A 722 28.99 21.79 16.69
CA LEU A 722 29.76 22.84 17.36
C LEU A 722 30.38 22.36 18.67
N VAL A 723 29.71 21.42 19.34
CA VAL A 723 30.23 20.80 20.56
C VAL A 723 31.20 19.67 20.27
N ARG A 724 31.23 19.15 19.04
CA ARG A 724 32.10 18.03 18.62
C ARG A 724 33.02 18.41 17.45
N ASP A 725 32.60 18.16 16.23
CA ASP A 725 33.34 18.50 15.02
C ASP A 725 32.32 18.63 13.88
N CYS A 726 32.16 19.83 13.33
CA CYS A 726 31.28 20.07 12.18
C CYS A 726 31.85 19.51 10.87
N ALA A 727 33.15 19.28 10.79
CA ALA A 727 33.80 18.64 9.65
C ALA A 727 33.84 17.10 9.78
N ARG A 728 33.14 16.49 10.75
CA ARG A 728 33.08 15.03 10.86
C ARG A 728 32.24 14.41 9.74
N ASP A 729 32.66 13.23 9.30
CA ASP A 729 32.04 12.47 8.20
C ASP A 729 30.50 12.36 8.30
N ALA A 730 29.93 12.25 9.52
CA ALA A 730 28.49 12.12 9.72
C ALA A 730 27.67 13.37 9.36
N VAL A 731 28.28 14.56 9.48
CA VAL A 731 27.65 15.86 9.16
C VAL A 731 27.96 16.20 7.70
N VAL A 732 29.23 16.18 7.31
CA VAL A 732 29.71 16.61 5.99
C VAL A 732 29.10 15.79 4.84
N ARG A 733 28.82 14.49 5.04
CA ARG A 733 28.23 13.63 4.00
C ARG A 733 26.94 14.15 3.39
N LYS A 734 26.16 14.93 4.14
CA LYS A 734 24.89 15.51 3.67
C LYS A 734 25.09 16.65 2.67
N PHE A 735 26.28 17.26 2.66
CA PHE A 735 26.60 18.44 1.86
C PHE A 735 27.46 18.10 0.65
N VAL A 736 28.24 17.00 0.70
CA VAL A 736 29.14 16.62 -0.40
C VAL A 736 28.38 16.34 -1.70
N GLU A 737 27.31 15.53 -1.63
CA GLU A 737 26.47 15.24 -2.81
C GLU A 737 25.91 16.53 -3.44
N PRO A 738 25.13 17.37 -2.74
CA PRO A 738 24.58 18.57 -3.36
C PRO A 738 25.63 19.64 -3.70
N ALA A 739 26.80 19.65 -3.05
CA ALA A 739 27.92 20.51 -3.47
C ALA A 739 28.49 20.06 -4.84
N LEU A 740 28.65 18.74 -5.05
CA LEU A 740 29.10 18.19 -6.34
C LEU A 740 28.07 18.42 -7.44
N GLU A 741 26.77 18.29 -7.13
CA GLU A 741 25.68 18.66 -8.04
C GLU A 741 25.77 20.14 -8.43
N LEU A 742 25.97 21.04 -7.46
CA LEU A 742 26.09 22.48 -7.71
C LEU A 742 27.27 22.81 -8.66
N VAL A 743 28.44 22.22 -8.40
CA VAL A 743 29.64 22.38 -9.25
C VAL A 743 29.37 21.86 -10.66
N MET A 744 28.75 20.69 -10.79
CA MET A 744 28.44 20.07 -12.09
C MET A 744 27.46 20.92 -12.90
N LEU A 745 26.36 21.36 -12.29
CA LEU A 745 25.33 22.15 -12.95
C LEU A 745 25.86 23.52 -13.37
N ASP A 746 26.68 24.16 -12.53
CA ASP A 746 27.33 25.44 -12.87
C ASP A 746 28.31 25.29 -14.06
N LYS A 747 29.12 24.23 -14.08
CA LYS A 747 29.99 23.92 -15.23
C LYS A 747 29.19 23.64 -16.50
N ALA A 748 28.07 22.94 -16.39
CA ALA A 748 27.18 22.67 -17.53
C ALA A 748 26.56 23.96 -18.09
N LEU A 749 26.17 24.91 -17.22
CA LEU A 749 25.69 26.24 -17.63
C LEU A 749 26.77 27.05 -18.34
N ARG A 750 28.04 26.89 -17.96
CA ARG A 750 29.20 27.52 -18.63
C ARG A 750 29.67 26.80 -19.89
N GLY A 751 29.06 25.66 -20.25
CA GLY A 751 29.48 24.83 -21.37
C GLY A 751 30.78 24.04 -21.14
N GLU A 752 31.29 24.02 -19.90
CA GLU A 752 32.49 23.26 -19.49
C GLU A 752 32.17 21.78 -19.20
N PHE A 753 30.89 21.43 -19.12
CA PHE A 753 30.40 20.07 -18.92
C PHE A 753 29.17 19.82 -19.81
N SER A 754 28.98 18.58 -20.27
CA SER A 754 27.84 18.25 -21.15
C SER A 754 26.51 18.42 -20.39
N ARG A 755 25.59 19.21 -20.96
CA ARG A 755 24.23 19.44 -20.43
C ARG A 755 23.47 18.12 -20.26
N GLU A 756 23.42 17.29 -21.30
CA GLU A 756 22.77 15.97 -21.27
C GLU A 756 23.35 15.08 -20.17
N LYS A 757 24.70 15.05 -20.05
CA LYS A 757 25.38 14.27 -19.02
C LYS A 757 25.09 14.79 -17.62
N ALA A 758 24.99 16.10 -17.42
CA ALA A 758 24.63 16.70 -16.14
C ALA A 758 23.19 16.35 -15.73
N LEU A 759 22.22 16.47 -16.65
CA LEU A 759 20.82 16.10 -16.41
C LEU A 759 20.69 14.62 -16.01
N PHE A 760 21.38 13.74 -16.74
CA PHE A 760 21.38 12.30 -16.47
C PHE A 760 21.98 11.96 -15.10
N ILE A 761 23.18 12.46 -14.78
CA ILE A 761 23.84 12.18 -13.50
C ILE A 761 23.05 12.77 -12.34
N PHE A 762 22.55 14.00 -12.49
CA PHE A 762 21.71 14.63 -11.48
C PHE A 762 20.47 13.79 -11.20
N GLY A 763 19.75 13.38 -12.25
CA GLY A 763 18.57 12.54 -12.09
C GLY A 763 18.89 11.16 -11.49
N GLU A 764 20.05 10.55 -11.79
CA GLU A 764 20.49 9.29 -11.17
C GLU A 764 20.71 9.44 -9.66
N ILE A 765 21.41 10.50 -9.24
CA ILE A 765 21.68 10.82 -7.84
C ILE A 765 20.36 11.08 -7.13
N TYR A 766 19.52 11.95 -7.69
CA TYR A 766 18.29 12.38 -7.06
C TYR A 766 17.24 11.28 -6.98
N ALA A 767 17.11 10.44 -8.02
CA ALA A 767 16.19 9.30 -8.00
C ALA A 767 16.64 8.26 -6.96
N THR A 768 17.96 8.09 -6.74
CA THR A 768 18.51 7.27 -5.67
C THR A 768 18.16 7.84 -4.29
N ALA A 769 18.32 9.15 -4.09
CA ALA A 769 17.96 9.82 -2.84
C ALA A 769 16.46 9.71 -2.53
N VAL A 770 15.59 9.91 -3.52
CA VAL A 770 14.13 9.79 -3.39
C VAL A 770 13.72 8.34 -3.11
N ALA A 771 14.39 7.37 -3.73
CA ALA A 771 14.11 5.96 -3.47
C ALA A 771 14.40 5.56 -2.01
N GLY A 772 15.46 6.11 -1.42
CA GLY A 772 15.82 5.94 0.00
C GLY A 772 14.90 6.72 0.93
N ASP A 773 15.16 8.03 1.08
CA ASP A 773 14.56 8.90 2.10
C ASP A 773 13.38 9.76 1.60
N GLY A 774 13.00 9.61 0.33
CA GLY A 774 11.90 10.35 -0.29
C GLY A 774 10.55 9.63 -0.29
N THR A 775 9.51 10.37 -0.65
CA THR A 775 8.15 9.89 -0.90
C THR A 775 7.76 10.26 -2.31
N VAL A 776 7.10 9.34 -3.01
CA VAL A 776 6.54 9.54 -4.35
C VAL A 776 5.07 9.16 -4.29
N GLY A 777 4.26 9.92 -5.00
CA GLY A 777 2.88 9.57 -5.32
C GLY A 777 2.51 10.17 -6.67
N LEU A 778 1.27 9.96 -7.14
CA LEU A 778 0.80 10.35 -8.47
C LEU A 778 1.07 11.83 -8.83
N ASP A 779 1.01 12.72 -7.85
CA ASP A 779 1.17 14.17 -8.02
C ASP A 779 2.10 14.80 -6.96
N MET A 780 3.00 14.00 -6.38
CA MET A 780 3.89 14.48 -5.32
C MET A 780 5.26 13.80 -5.39
N VAL A 781 6.32 14.60 -5.31
CA VAL A 781 7.69 14.12 -5.06
C VAL A 781 8.24 14.88 -3.87
N MET A 782 8.62 14.17 -2.81
CA MET A 782 9.14 14.76 -1.58
C MET A 782 10.45 14.09 -1.16
N LEU A 783 11.43 14.88 -0.74
CA LEU A 783 12.69 14.42 -0.15
C LEU A 783 12.84 14.99 1.25
N THR A 784 13.14 14.13 2.24
CA THR A 784 13.37 14.56 3.62
C THR A 784 14.86 14.81 3.88
N VAL A 785 15.18 15.99 4.38
CA VAL A 785 16.53 16.37 4.84
C VAL A 785 16.48 16.64 6.35
N GLY A 786 17.28 15.92 7.14
CA GLY A 786 17.21 16.02 8.61
C GLY A 786 18.55 15.91 9.35
N GLY A 787 18.49 16.17 10.66
CA GLY A 787 19.61 16.08 11.59
C GLY A 787 20.49 17.34 11.63
N GLU A 788 21.65 17.26 12.29
CA GLU A 788 22.55 18.41 12.49
C GLU A 788 22.87 19.16 11.18
N LEU A 789 22.78 20.49 11.23
CA LEU A 789 22.92 21.44 10.10
C LEU A 789 22.01 21.15 8.90
N GLY A 790 20.85 20.53 9.13
CA GLY A 790 19.94 20.10 8.06
C GLY A 790 19.39 21.24 7.20
N GLY A 791 19.29 22.46 7.75
CA GLY A 791 18.80 23.63 7.02
C GLY A 791 19.80 24.09 5.97
N GLY A 792 21.09 24.10 6.30
CA GLY A 792 22.15 24.40 5.34
C GLY A 792 22.20 23.38 4.19
N ALA A 793 22.01 22.09 4.48
CA ALA A 793 21.96 21.05 3.45
C ALA A 793 20.71 21.16 2.56
N ALA A 794 19.55 21.49 3.16
CA ALA A 794 18.32 21.72 2.43
C ALA A 794 18.42 22.94 1.50
N LEU A 795 19.02 24.03 1.97
CA LEU A 795 19.26 25.23 1.16
C LEU A 795 20.21 24.96 -0.01
N LEU A 796 21.28 24.19 0.21
CA LEU A 796 22.20 23.80 -0.85
C LEU A 796 21.47 22.96 -1.92
N ARG A 797 20.63 22.00 -1.53
CA ARG A 797 19.78 21.26 -2.48
C ARG A 797 18.80 22.16 -3.23
N LEU A 798 18.22 23.15 -2.56
CA LEU A 798 17.33 24.11 -3.21
C LEU A 798 18.07 24.92 -4.29
N ALA A 799 19.30 25.36 -4.00
CA ALA A 799 20.16 26.04 -4.96
C ALA A 799 20.51 25.12 -6.16
N THR A 800 20.74 23.82 -5.94
CA THR A 800 20.97 22.87 -7.04
C THR A 800 19.74 22.68 -7.92
N LEU A 801 18.54 22.55 -7.34
CA LEU A 801 17.29 22.42 -8.10
C LEU A 801 17.01 23.71 -8.91
N HIS A 802 17.34 24.86 -8.35
CA HIS A 802 17.23 26.13 -9.07
C HIS A 802 18.19 26.21 -10.27
N LEU A 803 19.46 25.80 -10.13
CA LEU A 803 20.39 25.72 -11.27
C LEU A 803 19.96 24.66 -12.29
N LEU A 804 19.41 23.54 -11.85
CA LEU A 804 18.83 22.53 -12.74
C LEU A 804 17.74 23.13 -13.62
N ASN A 805 16.84 23.94 -13.05
CA ASN A 805 15.79 24.63 -13.82
C ASN A 805 16.35 25.54 -14.92
N GLN A 806 17.54 26.11 -14.75
CA GLN A 806 18.20 26.91 -15.79
C GLN A 806 18.72 26.05 -16.95
N LEU A 807 18.97 24.75 -16.71
CA LEU A 807 19.32 23.76 -17.72
C LEU A 807 18.12 23.04 -18.32
N LEU A 808 16.91 23.20 -17.79
CA LEU A 808 15.71 22.58 -18.34
C LEU A 808 15.02 23.50 -19.36
N PRO A 809 14.39 22.94 -20.42
CA PRO A 809 13.50 23.71 -21.29
C PRO A 809 12.30 24.22 -20.49
N ASP A 810 11.67 25.31 -20.95
CA ASP A 810 10.60 26.00 -20.21
C ASP A 810 9.43 25.09 -19.82
N GLU A 811 9.09 24.12 -20.68
CA GLU A 811 8.02 23.13 -20.48
C GLU A 811 8.30 22.17 -19.32
N LEU A 812 9.57 21.99 -18.92
CA LEU A 812 10.00 21.06 -17.88
C LEU A 812 10.45 21.75 -16.60
N LYS A 813 10.48 23.09 -16.57
CA LYS A 813 10.77 23.83 -15.34
C LYS A 813 9.69 23.54 -14.31
N PHE A 814 10.13 23.28 -13.08
CA PHE A 814 9.24 22.93 -11.98
C PHE A 814 9.58 23.73 -10.73
N ASN A 815 8.60 23.95 -9.87
CA ASN A 815 8.81 24.54 -8.55
C ASN A 815 8.93 23.45 -7.47
N ALA A 816 9.91 23.59 -6.58
CA ALA A 816 10.05 22.75 -5.41
C ALA A 816 10.14 23.63 -4.17
N ARG A 817 9.45 23.24 -3.09
CA ARG A 817 9.41 24.05 -1.86
C ARG A 817 9.99 23.34 -0.67
N VAL A 818 10.60 24.11 0.22
CA VAL A 818 11.09 23.63 1.51
C VAL A 818 10.07 23.90 2.60
N TYR A 819 9.58 22.84 3.24
CA TYR A 819 8.72 22.93 4.41
C TYR A 819 9.50 22.51 5.65
N VAL A 820 9.45 23.35 6.69
CA VAL A 820 10.08 23.03 7.98
C VAL A 820 9.05 22.40 8.91
N ASN A 821 9.39 21.25 9.48
CA ASN A 821 8.54 20.55 10.44
C ASN A 821 9.32 20.25 11.71
N ARG A 822 8.72 20.57 12.86
CA ARG A 822 9.31 20.43 14.21
C ARG A 822 10.69 21.07 14.34
N ASP A 823 10.93 22.16 13.61
CA ASP A 823 12.16 22.96 13.61
C ASP A 823 13.46 22.22 13.26
N ARG A 824 13.36 20.96 12.79
CA ARG A 824 14.48 20.02 12.62
C ARG A 824 14.47 19.22 11.30
N TYR A 825 13.30 18.96 10.72
CA TYR A 825 13.17 18.25 9.45
C TYR A 825 12.76 19.22 8.35
N TYR A 826 13.47 19.15 7.23
CA TYR A 826 13.25 19.97 6.06
C TYR A 826 12.74 19.07 4.94
N TYR A 827 11.52 19.29 4.48
CA TYR A 827 10.92 18.55 3.37
C TYR A 827 11.04 19.38 2.10
N ILE A 828 11.75 18.87 1.12
CA ILE A 828 11.80 19.46 -0.22
C ILE A 828 10.73 18.75 -1.04
N ALA A 829 9.65 19.44 -1.40
CA ALA A 829 8.51 18.84 -2.08
C ALA A 829 8.10 19.62 -3.34
N ALA A 830 7.80 18.87 -4.40
CA ALA A 830 7.07 19.32 -5.58
C ALA A 830 5.68 18.67 -5.58
N TYR A 831 4.66 19.42 -6.00
CA TYR A 831 3.25 18.99 -6.01
C TYR A 831 2.60 19.24 -7.37
N GLY A 832 1.53 18.51 -7.70
CA GLY A 832 0.74 18.72 -8.90
C GLY A 832 1.57 18.58 -10.18
N GLU A 833 1.43 19.55 -11.09
CA GLU A 833 2.17 19.57 -12.35
C GLU A 833 3.69 19.66 -12.16
N ASP A 834 4.16 20.35 -11.12
CA ASP A 834 5.60 20.46 -10.83
C ASP A 834 6.18 19.09 -10.46
N ALA A 835 5.43 18.28 -9.70
CA ALA A 835 5.81 16.91 -9.37
C ALA A 835 5.89 16.05 -10.64
N VAL A 836 4.91 16.15 -11.53
CA VAL A 836 4.89 15.40 -12.80
C VAL A 836 6.11 15.76 -13.66
N ARG A 837 6.37 17.06 -13.88
CA ARG A 837 7.55 17.54 -14.63
C ARG A 837 8.85 17.03 -14.03
N PHE A 838 8.94 17.00 -12.71
CA PHE A 838 10.12 16.45 -12.05
C PHE A 838 10.25 14.93 -12.25
N MET A 839 9.14 14.18 -12.17
CA MET A 839 9.13 12.74 -12.42
C MET A 839 9.58 12.37 -13.84
N HIS A 840 9.28 13.19 -14.86
CA HIS A 840 9.81 12.98 -16.22
C HIS A 840 11.35 12.88 -16.23
N LEU A 841 12.04 13.79 -15.55
CA LEU A 841 13.51 13.76 -15.45
C LEU A 841 14.00 12.53 -14.68
N LEU A 842 13.33 12.18 -13.58
CA LEU A 842 13.69 11.01 -12.75
C LEU A 842 13.45 9.70 -13.49
N ALA A 843 12.43 9.60 -14.34
CA ALA A 843 12.12 8.39 -15.11
C ALA A 843 13.22 8.03 -16.12
N VAL A 844 13.78 9.03 -16.81
CA VAL A 844 14.91 8.83 -17.74
C VAL A 844 16.20 8.48 -17.01
N SER A 845 16.33 9.01 -15.80
CA SER A 845 17.58 8.98 -15.04
C SER A 845 17.60 7.95 -13.91
N ALA A 846 16.52 7.22 -13.66
CA ALA A 846 16.46 6.18 -12.62
C ALA A 846 17.46 5.03 -12.88
N PRO A 847 18.28 4.61 -11.88
CA PRO A 847 19.33 3.62 -12.08
C PRO A 847 18.84 2.34 -12.80
N SER A 848 19.43 2.01 -13.94
CA SER A 848 19.09 0.83 -14.73
C SER A 848 20.01 -0.31 -14.37
N ALA A 849 19.46 -1.38 -13.81
CA ALA A 849 20.20 -2.63 -13.79
C ALA A 849 19.30 -3.84 -14.05
N GLY A 850 18.31 -3.75 -14.95
CA GLY A 850 17.24 -4.73 -15.21
C GLY A 850 16.90 -5.80 -14.15
N GLY A 851 15.79 -5.69 -13.41
CA GLY A 851 15.36 -6.69 -12.41
C GLY A 851 14.85 -6.08 -11.09
N GLY A 852 14.29 -6.89 -10.20
CA GLY A 852 13.59 -6.45 -8.98
C GLY A 852 14.44 -5.81 -7.88
N TYR A 853 15.49 -5.03 -8.17
CA TYR A 853 16.32 -4.28 -7.20
C TYR A 853 16.01 -2.77 -7.17
N LEU A 854 14.97 -2.31 -7.86
CA LEU A 854 14.46 -0.95 -7.74
C LEU A 854 13.38 -0.90 -6.67
N SER A 855 13.29 0.24 -5.99
CA SER A 855 12.12 0.59 -5.17
C SER A 855 10.86 0.59 -6.04
N ASP A 856 9.73 0.17 -5.50
CA ASP A 856 8.45 0.21 -6.22
C ASP A 856 8.08 1.66 -6.61
N LYS A 857 8.59 2.65 -5.88
CA LYS A 857 8.52 4.09 -6.19
C LYS A 857 9.03 4.44 -7.60
N PHE A 858 9.95 3.65 -8.16
CA PHE A 858 10.46 3.89 -9.52
C PHE A 858 9.45 3.55 -10.61
N GLU A 859 8.48 2.67 -10.34
CA GLU A 859 7.42 2.36 -11.33
C GLU A 859 6.50 3.57 -11.51
N GLU A 860 6.22 4.31 -10.43
CA GLU A 860 5.41 5.54 -10.46
C GLU A 860 6.02 6.60 -11.38
N PHE A 861 7.35 6.75 -11.41
CA PHE A 861 8.02 7.68 -12.35
C PHE A 861 7.81 7.26 -13.81
N MET A 862 7.88 5.95 -14.09
CA MET A 862 7.82 5.40 -15.44
C MET A 862 6.43 5.59 -16.07
N GLU A 863 5.37 5.62 -15.27
CA GLU A 863 4.00 5.87 -15.74
C GLU A 863 3.80 7.31 -16.23
N ALA A 864 4.49 8.28 -15.65
CA ALA A 864 4.37 9.70 -16.01
C ALA A 864 5.09 10.05 -17.33
N ALA A 865 6.18 9.33 -17.67
CA ALA A 865 7.08 9.69 -18.77
C ALA A 865 6.52 9.44 -20.19
N ARG A 866 6.85 10.34 -21.11
CA ARG A 866 6.39 10.38 -22.51
C ARG A 866 7.57 10.59 -23.46
N VAL A 867 7.95 9.55 -24.20
CA VAL A 867 9.07 9.65 -25.16
C VAL A 867 8.61 10.27 -26.47
N GLU A 868 9.32 11.30 -26.91
CA GLU A 868 9.21 11.84 -28.26
C GLU A 868 10.13 11.08 -29.22
N VAL A 869 9.65 10.79 -30.44
CA VAL A 869 10.38 10.04 -31.46
C VAL A 869 10.53 10.89 -32.72
N ARG A 870 11.76 11.15 -33.14
CA ARG A 870 12.08 11.94 -34.35
C ARG A 870 12.89 11.13 -35.34
N LEU A 871 12.56 11.28 -36.62
CA LEU A 871 13.31 10.70 -37.74
C LEU A 871 14.37 11.69 -38.24
N GLY A 872 15.61 11.24 -38.34
CA GLY A 872 16.73 11.96 -38.95
C GLY A 872 17.00 11.52 -40.40
N ASP A 873 18.27 11.61 -40.80
CA ASP A 873 18.70 11.32 -42.16
C ASP A 873 18.59 9.83 -42.53
N MET A 874 18.42 9.56 -43.82
CA MET A 874 18.35 8.21 -44.39
C MET A 874 19.29 8.07 -45.58
N TRP A 875 20.06 6.98 -45.63
CA TRP A 875 21.05 6.72 -46.69
C TRP A 875 21.20 5.23 -47.01
N LEU A 876 21.82 4.94 -48.17
CA LEU A 876 22.28 3.62 -48.56
C LEU A 876 23.74 3.44 -48.14
N THR A 877 24.03 2.37 -47.41
CA THR A 877 25.40 1.97 -47.07
C THR A 877 26.12 1.42 -48.31
N GLU A 878 27.46 1.41 -48.30
CA GLU A 878 28.29 0.85 -49.39
C GLU A 878 27.96 -0.62 -49.74
N LYS A 879 27.34 -1.36 -48.80
CA LYS A 879 26.90 -2.75 -48.99
C LYS A 879 25.43 -2.87 -49.43
N GLY A 880 24.79 -1.77 -49.85
CA GLY A 880 23.42 -1.76 -50.35
C GLY A 880 22.33 -1.92 -49.26
N ARG A 881 22.65 -1.70 -47.98
CA ARG A 881 21.66 -1.71 -46.89
C ARG A 881 21.16 -0.30 -46.60
N VAL A 882 19.86 -0.15 -46.33
CA VAL A 882 19.29 1.13 -45.90
C VAL A 882 19.61 1.35 -44.43
N ALA A 883 20.12 2.54 -44.12
CA ALA A 883 20.33 3.03 -42.77
C ALA A 883 19.55 4.33 -42.55
N ALA A 884 19.09 4.54 -41.33
CA ALA A 884 18.36 5.72 -40.92
C ALA A 884 18.73 6.11 -39.49
N ASP A 885 18.71 7.40 -39.21
CA ASP A 885 18.86 7.92 -37.86
C ASP A 885 17.51 8.07 -37.17
N LEU A 886 17.40 7.60 -35.94
CA LEU A 886 16.23 7.77 -35.10
C LEU A 886 16.64 8.43 -33.78
N THR A 887 16.01 9.54 -33.40
CA THR A 887 16.26 10.18 -32.10
C THR A 887 15.08 9.91 -31.17
N LEU A 888 15.38 9.41 -29.98
CA LEU A 888 14.43 9.38 -28.86
C LEU A 888 14.80 10.49 -27.89
N SER A 889 13.78 11.22 -27.46
CA SER A 889 13.91 12.37 -26.58
C SER A 889 12.95 12.24 -25.41
N GLU A 890 13.45 12.45 -24.20
CA GLU A 890 12.60 12.65 -23.03
C GLU A 890 13.31 13.54 -22.01
N ALA A 891 12.55 14.39 -21.33
CA ALA A 891 13.06 15.31 -20.31
C ALA A 891 14.25 16.20 -20.75
N GLY A 892 14.32 16.57 -22.04
CA GLY A 892 15.42 17.34 -22.62
C GLY A 892 16.72 16.56 -22.83
N ILE A 893 16.67 15.22 -22.76
CA ILE A 893 17.78 14.31 -23.05
C ILE A 893 17.50 13.60 -24.37
N ASP A 894 18.43 13.74 -25.33
CA ASP A 894 18.31 13.20 -26.68
C ASP A 894 19.33 12.07 -26.90
N VAL A 895 18.86 10.92 -27.41
CA VAL A 895 19.74 9.84 -27.86
C VAL A 895 19.43 9.46 -29.29
N LYS A 896 20.48 9.46 -30.12
CA LYS A 896 20.44 9.09 -31.53
C LYS A 896 20.81 7.62 -31.72
N TYR A 897 19.92 6.86 -32.35
CA TYR A 897 20.04 5.44 -32.65
C TYR A 897 20.20 5.23 -34.16
N ASN A 898 20.92 4.17 -34.54
CA ASN A 898 21.00 3.75 -35.93
C ASN A 898 19.94 2.68 -36.19
N VAL A 899 19.13 2.87 -37.22
CA VAL A 899 18.14 1.91 -37.71
C VAL A 899 18.63 1.34 -39.03
N TYR A 900 18.69 0.01 -39.13
CA TYR A 900 19.09 -0.70 -40.34
C TYR A 900 17.91 -1.53 -40.88
N LEU A 901 17.67 -1.43 -42.18
CA LEU A 901 16.74 -2.32 -42.89
C LEU A 901 17.53 -3.37 -43.66
N SER A 902 17.31 -4.64 -43.33
CA SER A 902 18.01 -5.76 -43.98
C SER A 902 17.08 -6.96 -44.21
N ASP A 903 17.25 -8.08 -43.52
CA ASP A 903 16.25 -9.17 -43.41
C ASP A 903 15.17 -8.84 -42.37
N LYS A 904 15.46 -7.89 -41.49
CA LYS A 904 14.59 -7.34 -40.45
C LYS A 904 14.94 -5.86 -40.22
N ILE A 905 14.09 -5.17 -39.47
CA ILE A 905 14.37 -3.86 -38.87
C ILE A 905 15.22 -4.10 -37.61
N GLU A 906 16.44 -3.56 -37.58
CA GLU A 906 17.29 -3.55 -36.39
C GLU A 906 17.56 -2.12 -35.95
N LEU A 907 17.35 -1.84 -34.67
CA LEU A 907 17.76 -0.61 -34.02
C LEU A 907 18.97 -0.90 -33.13
N GLU A 908 20.03 -0.13 -33.30
CA GLU A 908 21.32 -0.31 -32.63
C GLU A 908 21.86 1.01 -32.07
N PHE A 909 22.39 0.94 -30.84
CA PHE A 909 23.21 1.98 -30.23
C PHE A 909 24.44 1.34 -29.60
N GLN A 910 25.61 1.93 -29.82
CA GLN A 910 26.88 1.45 -29.28
C GLN A 910 27.73 2.60 -28.74
N SER A 911 28.46 2.35 -27.66
CA SER A 911 29.35 3.34 -27.03
C SER A 911 30.43 2.65 -26.20
N THR A 912 31.59 3.29 -26.05
CA THR A 912 32.62 2.91 -25.06
C THR A 912 32.28 3.35 -23.64
N ASP A 913 31.20 4.12 -23.47
CA ASP A 913 30.65 4.53 -22.18
C ASP A 913 29.37 3.71 -21.92
N ARG A 914 29.44 2.76 -20.97
CA ARG A 914 28.32 1.90 -20.58
C ARG A 914 27.12 2.71 -20.10
N SER A 915 27.34 3.80 -19.36
CA SER A 915 26.26 4.66 -18.84
C SER A 915 25.44 5.27 -19.97
N ARG A 916 26.09 5.62 -21.09
CA ARG A 916 25.40 6.14 -22.29
C ARG A 916 24.54 5.07 -22.97
N VAL A 917 25.00 3.81 -22.99
CA VAL A 917 24.23 2.69 -23.55
C VAL A 917 23.03 2.33 -22.67
N GLU A 918 23.18 2.50 -21.36
CA GLU A 918 22.11 2.30 -20.40
C GLU A 918 21.03 3.39 -20.47
N LEU A 919 21.42 4.65 -20.60
CA LEU A 919 20.50 5.73 -20.95
C LEU A 919 19.73 5.40 -22.25
N ALA A 920 20.45 4.92 -23.28
CA ALA A 920 19.83 4.52 -24.53
C ALA A 920 18.85 3.33 -24.36
N ALA A 921 19.14 2.37 -23.49
CA ALA A 921 18.21 1.29 -23.15
C ALA A 921 16.97 1.81 -22.41
N ARG A 922 17.13 2.81 -21.53
CA ARG A 922 16.02 3.41 -20.75
C ARG A 922 15.04 4.16 -21.64
N LEU A 923 15.53 5.00 -22.54
CA LEU A 923 14.66 5.70 -23.50
C LEU A 923 13.88 4.73 -24.39
N LEU A 924 14.50 3.62 -24.80
CA LEU A 924 13.78 2.53 -25.49
C LEU A 924 12.71 1.90 -24.59
N LYS A 925 13.01 1.63 -23.32
CA LYS A 925 12.06 1.06 -22.36
C LYS A 925 10.87 2.00 -22.13
N LEU A 926 11.11 3.31 -22.01
CA LEU A 926 10.08 4.33 -21.93
C LEU A 926 9.23 4.37 -23.20
N ALA A 927 9.85 4.17 -24.37
CA ALA A 927 9.17 3.94 -25.65
C ALA A 927 8.56 2.53 -25.80
N GLY A 928 8.47 1.72 -24.72
CA GLY A 928 7.83 0.40 -24.70
C GLY A 928 8.68 -0.76 -25.23
N VAL A 929 9.97 -0.54 -25.52
CA VAL A 929 10.89 -1.54 -26.07
C VAL A 929 11.90 -1.98 -25.01
N GLY A 930 11.81 -3.24 -24.58
CA GLY A 930 12.81 -3.84 -23.69
C GLY A 930 14.10 -4.18 -24.44
N ALA A 931 15.19 -3.45 -24.17
CA ALA A 931 16.52 -3.74 -24.69
C ALA A 931 17.53 -3.94 -23.54
N GLU A 932 18.32 -5.01 -23.62
CA GLU A 932 19.37 -5.31 -22.63
C GLU A 932 20.73 -4.81 -23.11
N VAL A 933 21.49 -4.20 -22.22
CA VAL A 933 22.87 -3.78 -22.49
C VAL A 933 23.79 -4.99 -22.55
N LYS A 934 24.58 -5.07 -23.63
CA LYS A 934 25.53 -6.16 -23.88
C LYS A 934 26.93 -5.59 -24.11
N LYS A 935 27.96 -6.35 -23.76
CA LYS A 935 29.36 -6.02 -24.04
C LYS A 935 29.83 -6.72 -25.33
N VAL A 936 30.54 -6.00 -26.19
CA VAL A 936 31.11 -6.52 -27.44
C VAL A 936 32.37 -7.34 -27.12
N GLY A 937 32.23 -8.64 -26.83
CA GLY A 937 33.35 -9.57 -26.65
C GLY A 937 34.48 -9.03 -25.77
N GLY A 938 35.74 -9.29 -26.13
CA GLY A 938 36.94 -8.78 -25.44
C GLY A 938 37.25 -7.29 -25.64
N ARG A 939 36.29 -6.48 -26.13
CA ARG A 939 36.46 -5.03 -26.33
C ARG A 939 35.68 -4.25 -25.27
N ASP A 940 36.18 -3.10 -24.86
CA ASP A 940 35.49 -2.18 -23.95
C ASP A 940 34.46 -1.30 -24.70
N VAL A 941 33.54 -1.98 -25.40
CA VAL A 941 32.42 -1.37 -26.12
C VAL A 941 31.14 -2.07 -25.66
N TRP A 942 30.13 -1.27 -25.33
CA TRP A 942 28.80 -1.74 -24.96
C TRP A 942 27.80 -1.36 -26.05
N TYR A 943 26.74 -2.16 -26.18
CA TYR A 943 25.71 -1.95 -27.19
C TYR A 943 24.35 -2.46 -26.73
N ILE A 944 23.32 -1.94 -27.38
CA ILE A 944 21.95 -2.44 -27.31
C ILE A 944 21.46 -2.72 -28.73
N LYS A 945 20.66 -3.78 -28.87
CA LYS A 945 19.99 -4.14 -30.13
C LYS A 945 18.54 -4.47 -29.86
N ALA A 946 17.65 -3.86 -30.64
CA ALA A 946 16.24 -4.21 -30.70
C ALA A 946 15.89 -4.61 -32.14
N ALA A 947 15.41 -5.84 -32.32
CA ALA A 947 14.94 -6.33 -33.60
C ALA A 947 13.45 -6.00 -33.81
N THR A 948 12.93 -6.19 -35.02
CA THR A 948 11.55 -5.87 -35.42
C THR A 948 10.52 -6.35 -34.43
N ASP A 949 10.74 -7.54 -33.86
CA ASP A 949 9.83 -8.18 -32.95
C ASP A 949 9.80 -7.55 -31.54
N MET A 950 10.91 -6.94 -31.11
CA MET A 950 10.99 -6.10 -29.92
C MET A 950 10.47 -4.68 -30.21
N LEU A 951 10.79 -4.13 -31.37
CA LEU A 951 10.36 -2.79 -31.80
C LEU A 951 8.84 -2.71 -31.98
N ALA A 952 8.21 -3.79 -32.45
CA ALA A 952 6.76 -3.89 -32.53
C ALA A 952 6.09 -3.82 -31.15
N ALA A 953 6.77 -4.15 -30.05
CA ALA A 953 6.22 -4.00 -28.70
C ALA A 953 6.26 -2.54 -28.21
N GLY A 954 7.01 -1.66 -28.89
CA GLY A 954 7.12 -0.24 -28.56
C GLY A 954 5.81 0.51 -28.70
N ARG A 955 5.71 1.69 -28.08
CA ARG A 955 4.55 2.59 -28.15
C ARG A 955 4.27 3.02 -29.61
N GLU A 956 3.04 3.46 -29.86
CA GLU A 956 2.56 3.73 -31.21
C GLU A 956 3.42 4.78 -31.94
N GLU A 957 3.90 5.79 -31.23
CA GLU A 957 4.75 6.86 -31.75
C GLU A 957 6.03 6.29 -32.38
N LEU A 958 6.70 5.37 -31.69
CA LEU A 958 7.89 4.69 -32.20
C LEU A 958 7.59 3.83 -33.42
N ARG A 959 6.49 3.05 -33.36
CA ARG A 959 6.09 2.16 -34.47
C ARG A 959 5.73 2.95 -35.72
N ASN A 960 5.03 4.07 -35.58
CA ASN A 960 4.63 4.95 -36.67
C ASN A 960 5.85 5.58 -37.36
N VAL A 961 6.86 6.02 -36.60
CA VAL A 961 8.10 6.55 -37.17
C VAL A 961 8.90 5.45 -37.89
N LEU A 962 9.03 4.26 -37.31
CA LEU A 962 9.69 3.13 -37.98
C LEU A 962 8.96 2.71 -39.26
N ALA A 963 7.62 2.72 -39.26
CA ALA A 963 6.83 2.45 -40.45
C ALA A 963 7.04 3.51 -41.54
N LYS A 964 7.23 4.78 -41.16
CA LYS A 964 7.59 5.86 -42.08
C LYS A 964 8.95 5.62 -42.74
N VAL A 965 9.95 5.17 -41.98
CA VAL A 965 11.28 4.78 -42.53
C VAL A 965 11.14 3.71 -43.61
N VAL A 966 10.34 2.67 -43.34
CA VAL A 966 10.12 1.58 -44.30
C VAL A 966 9.40 2.08 -45.56
N ARG A 967 8.35 2.89 -45.41
CA ARG A 967 7.61 3.47 -46.56
C ARG A 967 8.50 4.35 -47.43
N GLU A 968 9.33 5.19 -46.82
CA GLU A 968 10.28 6.05 -47.55
C GLU A 968 11.32 5.21 -48.30
N ALA A 969 11.82 4.13 -47.69
CA ALA A 969 12.74 3.21 -48.35
C ALA A 969 12.12 2.49 -49.56
N ILE A 970 10.82 2.13 -49.49
CA ILE A 970 10.07 1.57 -50.63
C ILE A 970 9.92 2.63 -51.74
N ALA A 971 9.52 3.85 -51.38
CA ALA A 971 9.30 4.94 -52.34
C ALA A 971 10.57 5.29 -53.14
N ARG A 972 11.74 5.16 -52.51
CA ARG A 972 13.05 5.36 -53.15
C ARG A 972 13.59 4.13 -53.90
N GLY A 973 12.85 3.02 -53.91
CA GLY A 973 13.26 1.77 -54.54
C GLY A 973 14.42 1.06 -53.85
N TRP A 974 14.67 1.36 -52.57
CA TRP A 974 15.80 0.81 -51.81
C TRP A 974 15.47 -0.56 -51.16
N VAL A 975 14.18 -0.88 -51.03
CA VAL A 975 13.69 -2.14 -50.45
C VAL A 975 12.54 -2.67 -51.30
N ASP A 976 12.51 -3.99 -51.53
CA ASP A 976 11.42 -4.69 -52.20
C ASP A 976 10.10 -4.56 -51.41
N ALA A 977 9.02 -4.18 -52.10
CA ALA A 977 7.72 -3.92 -51.48
C ALA A 977 7.13 -5.19 -50.82
N GLY A 978 7.30 -6.36 -51.45
CA GLY A 978 6.82 -7.64 -50.90
C GLY A 978 7.57 -8.05 -49.63
N LYS A 979 8.87 -7.76 -49.56
CA LYS A 979 9.67 -7.98 -48.34
C LYS A 979 9.29 -7.01 -47.20
N ALA A 980 8.99 -5.76 -47.54
CA ALA A 980 8.68 -4.71 -46.56
C ALA A 980 7.25 -4.79 -46.00
N GLU A 981 6.31 -5.39 -46.73
CA GLU A 981 4.91 -5.55 -46.32
C GLU A 981 4.79 -6.32 -44.99
N GLY A 982 5.60 -7.37 -44.80
CA GLY A 982 5.65 -8.12 -43.54
C GLY A 982 6.09 -7.27 -42.33
N TRP A 983 7.06 -6.37 -42.50
CA TRP A 983 7.51 -5.48 -41.41
C TRP A 983 6.50 -4.38 -41.11
N LEU A 984 5.87 -3.81 -42.14
CA LEU A 984 4.82 -2.79 -41.97
C LEU A 984 3.61 -3.37 -41.25
N GLU A 985 3.24 -4.62 -41.53
CA GLU A 985 2.15 -5.32 -40.85
C GLU A 985 2.50 -5.60 -39.38
N GLU A 986 3.73 -6.03 -39.06
CA GLU A 986 4.18 -6.20 -37.67
C GLU A 986 4.21 -4.89 -36.87
N LEU A 987 4.67 -3.79 -37.46
CA LEU A 987 4.69 -2.47 -36.82
C LEU A 987 3.29 -1.86 -36.67
N ARG A 988 2.41 -2.04 -37.66
CA ARG A 988 1.02 -1.58 -37.62
C ARG A 988 0.20 -2.33 -36.59
N ARG A 989 0.37 -3.66 -36.51
CA ARG A 989 -0.30 -4.50 -35.50
C ARG A 989 0.19 -4.17 -34.10
N GLY A 990 1.49 -3.87 -33.97
CA GLY A 990 2.17 -3.89 -32.68
C GLY A 990 2.23 -5.31 -32.10
N ARG A 991 3.18 -5.55 -31.20
CA ARG A 991 3.18 -6.73 -30.31
C ARG A 991 2.42 -6.45 -29.02
N VAL A 992 1.67 -5.35 -28.95
CA VAL A 992 0.72 -5.11 -27.88
C VAL A 992 -0.61 -5.76 -28.31
N PRO A 993 -0.98 -6.91 -27.74
CA PRO A 993 -2.38 -7.36 -27.74
C PRO A 993 -3.33 -6.21 -27.37
N LYS A 994 -4.57 -6.24 -27.90
CA LYS A 994 -5.63 -5.27 -27.60
C LYS A 994 -5.54 -4.84 -26.12
N GLU A 995 -5.42 -3.53 -25.88
CA GLU A 995 -5.09 -2.93 -24.57
C GLU A 995 -5.73 -3.72 -23.43
N GLY A 996 -4.89 -4.40 -22.64
CA GLY A 996 -5.32 -5.25 -21.53
C GLY A 996 -5.23 -6.78 -21.72
N TRP A 997 -5.14 -7.37 -22.92
CA TRP A 997 -5.05 -8.84 -23.10
C TRP A 997 -3.61 -9.34 -23.34
N PRO A 998 -3.21 -10.61 -23.15
CA PRO A 998 -1.89 -11.13 -23.54
C PRO A 998 -1.94 -11.87 -24.89
N LYS A 999 -0.78 -12.17 -25.49
CA LYS A 999 -0.71 -12.98 -26.72
C LYS A 999 -0.90 -14.48 -26.41
N TYR A 1000 -1.96 -15.08 -26.96
CA TYR A 1000 -2.20 -16.53 -26.91
C TYR A 1000 -1.53 -17.27 -28.08
N GLU A 1001 -0.78 -18.32 -27.76
CA GLU A 1001 -0.37 -19.37 -28.69
C GLU A 1001 -1.61 -20.15 -29.13
N MET A 1002 -1.79 -20.25 -30.44
CA MET A 1002 -2.93 -20.90 -31.10
C MET A 1002 -2.40 -21.92 -32.11
N ARG A 1003 -2.70 -23.19 -31.91
CA ARG A 1003 -2.35 -24.25 -32.87
C ARG A 1003 -3.25 -25.48 -32.72
N LEU A 1004 -3.25 -26.32 -33.74
CA LEU A 1004 -3.80 -27.68 -33.65
C LEU A 1004 -2.68 -28.64 -33.20
N SER A 1005 -2.98 -29.53 -32.27
CA SER A 1005 -2.10 -30.66 -31.95
C SER A 1005 -2.03 -31.63 -33.13
N GLY A 1006 -1.04 -32.53 -33.16
CA GLY A 1006 -0.98 -33.60 -34.17
C GLY A 1006 -2.18 -34.56 -34.19
N SER A 1007 -3.11 -34.41 -33.23
CA SER A 1007 -4.38 -35.13 -33.15
C SER A 1007 -5.59 -34.25 -33.54
N GLY A 1008 -5.36 -33.04 -34.07
CA GLY A 1008 -6.41 -32.10 -34.48
C GLY A 1008 -7.09 -31.31 -33.33
N ALA A 1009 -6.56 -31.35 -32.10
CA ALA A 1009 -7.15 -30.65 -30.96
C ALA A 1009 -6.65 -29.21 -30.86
N LEU A 1010 -7.55 -28.26 -30.60
CA LEU A 1010 -7.20 -26.85 -30.41
C LEU A 1010 -6.37 -26.66 -29.12
N VAL A 1011 -5.25 -25.96 -29.25
CA VAL A 1011 -4.41 -25.51 -28.15
C VAL A 1011 -4.46 -23.98 -28.10
N VAL A 1012 -5.03 -23.47 -27.00
CA VAL A 1012 -5.01 -22.04 -26.65
C VAL A 1012 -4.19 -21.88 -25.38
N ARG A 1013 -3.01 -21.23 -25.47
CA ARG A 1013 -2.06 -21.17 -24.36
C ARG A 1013 -1.36 -19.82 -24.26
N PHE A 1014 -1.33 -19.24 -23.06
CA PHE A 1014 -0.43 -18.15 -22.69
C PHE A 1014 0.77 -18.71 -21.92
N GLY A 1015 1.98 -18.25 -22.22
CA GLY A 1015 3.21 -18.70 -21.55
C GLY A 1015 4.12 -17.54 -21.18
N SER A 1016 4.66 -17.55 -19.96
CA SER A 1016 5.53 -16.50 -19.43
C SER A 1016 6.56 -17.07 -18.46
N THR A 1017 7.75 -16.45 -18.41
CA THR A 1017 8.75 -16.68 -17.37
C THR A 1017 8.44 -15.89 -16.10
N ASN A 1018 7.59 -14.86 -16.19
CA ASN A 1018 7.16 -14.06 -15.06
C ASN A 1018 5.97 -14.73 -14.35
N PRO A 1019 6.11 -15.15 -13.08
CA PRO A 1019 5.01 -15.77 -12.32
C PRO A 1019 3.82 -14.82 -12.14
N ASN A 1020 4.04 -13.51 -12.05
CA ASN A 1020 2.96 -12.53 -11.88
C ASN A 1020 2.08 -12.44 -13.11
N SER A 1021 2.64 -12.48 -14.32
CA SER A 1021 1.85 -12.50 -15.56
C SER A 1021 0.97 -13.75 -15.68
N ILE A 1022 1.50 -14.93 -15.27
CA ILE A 1022 0.72 -16.17 -15.25
C ILE A 1022 -0.42 -16.08 -14.22
N LYS A 1023 -0.16 -15.51 -13.04
CA LYS A 1023 -1.16 -15.27 -12.00
C LYS A 1023 -2.24 -14.29 -12.45
N GLN A 1024 -1.87 -13.21 -13.11
CA GLN A 1024 -2.79 -12.18 -13.62
C GLN A 1024 -3.73 -12.76 -14.69
N GLU A 1025 -3.23 -13.59 -15.61
CA GLU A 1025 -4.10 -14.16 -16.64
C GLU A 1025 -5.08 -15.20 -16.09
N ALA A 1026 -4.63 -16.05 -15.17
CA ALA A 1026 -5.52 -16.97 -14.47
C ALA A 1026 -6.59 -16.22 -13.66
N GLN A 1027 -6.23 -15.08 -13.07
CA GLN A 1027 -7.15 -14.22 -12.34
C GLN A 1027 -8.21 -13.63 -13.27
N ARG A 1028 -7.83 -13.13 -14.46
CA ARG A 1028 -8.78 -12.64 -15.46
C ARG A 1028 -9.79 -13.70 -15.89
N PHE A 1029 -9.36 -14.94 -16.07
CA PHE A 1029 -10.27 -16.05 -16.37
C PHE A 1029 -11.25 -16.32 -15.23
N ARG A 1030 -10.81 -16.23 -13.96
CA ARG A 1030 -11.73 -16.36 -12.82
C ARG A 1030 -12.74 -15.22 -12.76
N GLU A 1031 -12.33 -14.00 -13.02
CA GLU A 1031 -13.20 -12.81 -13.07
C GLU A 1031 -14.25 -12.92 -14.17
N MET A 1032 -13.90 -13.51 -15.32
CA MET A 1032 -14.84 -13.82 -16.39
C MET A 1032 -15.86 -14.91 -15.99
N GLY A 1033 -15.57 -15.71 -14.96
CA GLY A 1033 -16.41 -16.83 -14.50
C GLY A 1033 -15.88 -18.22 -14.89
N LEU A 1034 -14.62 -18.33 -15.33
CA LEU A 1034 -13.98 -19.60 -15.65
C LEU A 1034 -13.36 -20.27 -14.40
N VAL A 1035 -13.45 -21.59 -14.32
CA VAL A 1035 -12.97 -22.38 -13.17
C VAL A 1035 -11.70 -23.13 -13.54
N GLU A 1036 -10.66 -23.00 -12.71
CA GLU A 1036 -9.40 -23.72 -12.86
C GLU A 1036 -9.60 -25.24 -12.67
N GLY A 1037 -8.98 -26.06 -13.53
CA GLY A 1037 -9.17 -27.51 -13.57
C GLY A 1037 -10.36 -27.98 -14.43
N VAL A 1038 -11.32 -27.09 -14.73
CA VAL A 1038 -12.50 -27.39 -15.57
C VAL A 1038 -12.45 -26.64 -16.90
N HIS A 1039 -12.25 -25.33 -16.85
CA HIS A 1039 -12.25 -24.44 -18.02
C HIS A 1039 -10.82 -24.08 -18.48
N PHE A 1040 -9.88 -23.98 -17.56
CA PHE A 1040 -8.48 -23.72 -17.87
C PHE A 1040 -7.54 -24.44 -16.89
N SER A 1041 -6.26 -24.55 -17.24
CA SER A 1041 -5.21 -25.12 -16.39
C SER A 1041 -4.02 -24.17 -16.31
N MET A 1042 -3.33 -24.16 -15.17
CA MET A 1042 -2.22 -23.25 -14.88
C MET A 1042 -0.99 -24.03 -14.43
N LYS A 1043 0.20 -23.52 -14.77
CA LYS A 1043 1.48 -23.94 -14.20
C LYS A 1043 2.35 -22.71 -13.92
N ILE A 1044 2.77 -22.53 -12.68
CA ILE A 1044 3.66 -21.43 -12.28
C ILE A 1044 5.10 -21.74 -12.75
N PRO A 1045 5.87 -20.75 -13.24
CA PRO A 1045 7.29 -20.94 -13.60
C PRO A 1045 8.14 -21.24 -12.35
N GLU A 1046 8.97 -22.28 -12.41
CA GLU A 1046 9.94 -22.67 -11.37
C GLU A 1046 11.33 -22.91 -11.99
N GLY A 1047 12.39 -22.42 -11.35
CA GLY A 1047 13.78 -22.66 -11.77
C GLY A 1047 14.14 -22.20 -13.19
N GLY A 1048 13.63 -21.03 -13.62
CA GLY A 1048 13.90 -20.46 -14.94
C GLY A 1048 13.09 -21.10 -16.09
N LYS A 1049 12.21 -22.07 -15.82
CA LYS A 1049 11.32 -22.66 -16.83
C LYS A 1049 10.06 -21.81 -17.02
N ARG A 1050 9.55 -21.73 -18.26
CA ARG A 1050 8.29 -21.00 -18.58
C ARG A 1050 7.09 -21.68 -17.92
N GLY A 1051 6.29 -20.89 -17.20
CA GLY A 1051 4.94 -21.25 -16.77
C GLY A 1051 3.93 -21.02 -17.88
N TYR A 1052 2.68 -21.43 -17.66
CA TYR A 1052 1.61 -21.24 -18.63
C TYR A 1052 0.21 -21.19 -18.01
N VAL A 1053 -0.72 -20.59 -18.75
CA VAL A 1053 -2.16 -20.76 -18.59
C VAL A 1053 -2.71 -21.31 -19.90
N ARG A 1054 -3.41 -22.44 -19.85
CA ARG A 1054 -3.98 -23.12 -21.03
C ARG A 1054 -5.49 -23.21 -20.89
N ILE A 1055 -6.21 -22.71 -21.89
CA ILE A 1055 -7.67 -22.81 -21.97
C ILE A 1055 -8.02 -24.16 -22.57
N LEU A 1056 -8.97 -24.84 -21.93
CA LEU A 1056 -9.52 -26.10 -22.41
C LEU A 1056 -10.66 -25.81 -23.40
N ARG A 1057 -10.96 -26.77 -24.28
CA ARG A 1057 -12.07 -26.65 -25.25
C ARG A 1057 -13.36 -26.20 -24.57
N GLU A 1058 -13.71 -26.83 -23.44
CA GLU A 1058 -14.92 -26.52 -22.68
C GLU A 1058 -14.88 -25.11 -22.07
N GLY A 1059 -13.70 -24.62 -21.71
CA GLY A 1059 -13.54 -23.26 -21.21
C GLY A 1059 -13.78 -22.20 -22.29
N LEU A 1060 -13.34 -22.45 -23.53
CA LEU A 1060 -13.62 -21.56 -24.66
C LEU A 1060 -15.11 -21.57 -25.04
N ALA A 1061 -15.74 -22.75 -25.06
CA ALA A 1061 -17.18 -22.87 -25.29
C ALA A 1061 -18.00 -22.18 -24.18
N TYR A 1062 -17.59 -22.31 -22.92
CA TYR A 1062 -18.27 -21.65 -21.80
C TYR A 1062 -18.05 -20.13 -21.81
N ALA A 1063 -16.86 -19.65 -22.18
CA ALA A 1063 -16.64 -18.22 -22.41
C ALA A 1063 -17.55 -17.68 -23.54
N ALA A 1064 -17.73 -18.45 -24.62
CA ALA A 1064 -18.66 -18.08 -25.69
C ALA A 1064 -20.12 -18.04 -25.20
N TRP A 1065 -20.54 -18.97 -24.35
CA TRP A 1065 -21.85 -18.91 -23.70
C TRP A 1065 -22.02 -17.67 -22.82
N LEU A 1066 -21.02 -17.37 -21.97
CA LEU A 1066 -21.01 -16.19 -21.11
C LEU A 1066 -21.08 -14.88 -21.89
N SER A 1067 -20.53 -14.83 -23.11
CA SER A 1067 -20.60 -13.66 -23.98
C SER A 1067 -22.02 -13.30 -24.45
N VAL A 1068 -22.98 -14.23 -24.32
CA VAL A 1068 -24.39 -14.04 -24.70
C VAL A 1068 -25.29 -14.03 -23.47
N TYR A 1069 -25.08 -14.97 -22.54
CA TYR A 1069 -25.99 -15.26 -21.42
C TYR A 1069 -25.40 -14.98 -20.03
N GLY A 1070 -24.15 -14.49 -19.96
CA GLY A 1070 -23.52 -14.10 -18.70
C GLY A 1070 -24.16 -12.86 -18.07
N SER A 1071 -23.83 -12.61 -16.80
CA SER A 1071 -24.14 -11.32 -16.15
C SER A 1071 -23.47 -10.15 -16.90
N GLU A 1072 -23.97 -8.92 -16.78
CA GLU A 1072 -23.53 -7.78 -17.60
C GLU A 1072 -22.00 -7.61 -17.68
N ASP A 1073 -21.31 -7.67 -16.52
CA ASP A 1073 -19.85 -7.59 -16.43
C ASP A 1073 -19.14 -8.80 -17.07
N GLN A 1074 -19.64 -10.01 -16.82
CA GLN A 1074 -19.09 -11.24 -17.42
C GLN A 1074 -19.31 -11.27 -18.92
N ARG A 1075 -20.47 -10.79 -19.39
CA ARG A 1075 -20.85 -10.77 -20.79
C ARG A 1075 -19.94 -9.86 -21.59
N LYS A 1076 -19.64 -8.68 -21.05
CA LYS A 1076 -18.71 -7.73 -21.66
C LYS A 1076 -17.29 -8.31 -21.75
N LEU A 1077 -16.76 -8.83 -20.64
CA LEU A 1077 -15.42 -9.43 -20.59
C LEU A 1077 -15.29 -10.66 -21.50
N ALA A 1078 -16.32 -11.52 -21.51
CA ALA A 1078 -16.34 -12.72 -22.35
C ALA A 1078 -16.49 -12.37 -23.84
N ALA A 1079 -17.32 -11.38 -24.19
CA ALA A 1079 -17.45 -10.93 -25.57
C ALA A 1079 -16.13 -10.35 -26.11
N GLU A 1080 -15.48 -9.48 -25.34
CA GLU A 1080 -14.16 -8.92 -25.69
C GLU A 1080 -13.10 -10.02 -25.84
N PHE A 1081 -13.14 -11.03 -24.97
CA PHE A 1081 -12.24 -12.18 -25.05
C PHE A 1081 -12.49 -13.04 -26.29
N ILE A 1082 -13.75 -13.35 -26.63
CA ILE A 1082 -14.11 -14.16 -27.79
C ILE A 1082 -13.73 -13.46 -29.10
N GLU A 1083 -13.98 -12.16 -29.20
CA GLU A 1083 -13.56 -11.35 -30.35
C GLU A 1083 -12.04 -11.43 -30.53
N TYR A 1084 -11.30 -11.26 -29.43
CA TYR A 1084 -9.84 -11.36 -29.45
C TYR A 1084 -9.35 -12.77 -29.83
N ILE A 1085 -10.00 -13.84 -29.32
CA ILE A 1085 -9.63 -15.22 -29.65
C ILE A 1085 -9.90 -15.57 -31.12
N LEU A 1086 -11.02 -15.11 -31.69
CA LEU A 1086 -11.31 -15.26 -33.12
C LEU A 1086 -10.26 -14.55 -33.98
N GLN A 1087 -9.85 -13.34 -33.57
CA GLN A 1087 -8.76 -12.62 -34.20
C GLN A 1087 -7.44 -13.42 -34.13
N ARG A 1088 -7.08 -13.94 -32.95
CA ARG A 1088 -5.87 -14.78 -32.77
C ARG A 1088 -5.91 -16.08 -33.59
N ALA A 1089 -7.09 -16.67 -33.75
CA ALA A 1089 -7.27 -17.90 -34.50
C ALA A 1089 -7.14 -17.67 -36.02
N TRP A 1090 -7.67 -16.55 -36.52
CA TRP A 1090 -7.47 -16.11 -37.90
C TRP A 1090 -5.98 -15.93 -38.22
N GLU A 1091 -5.24 -15.29 -37.31
CA GLU A 1091 -3.78 -15.11 -37.44
C GLU A 1091 -2.98 -16.43 -37.39
N ALA A 1092 -3.51 -17.47 -36.74
CA ALA A 1092 -2.85 -18.77 -36.62
C ALA A 1092 -3.07 -19.68 -37.84
N GLY A 1093 -3.97 -19.30 -38.74
CA GLY A 1093 -4.27 -20.00 -39.98
C GLY A 1093 -5.72 -20.46 -40.09
N LYS A 1094 -6.18 -20.65 -41.34
CA LYS A 1094 -7.59 -20.95 -41.68
C LYS A 1094 -8.15 -22.15 -40.92
N GLU A 1095 -7.38 -23.23 -40.78
CA GLU A 1095 -7.82 -24.43 -40.06
C GLU A 1095 -8.03 -24.20 -38.55
N VAL A 1096 -7.18 -23.37 -37.94
CA VAL A 1096 -7.30 -23.00 -36.51
C VAL A 1096 -8.52 -22.10 -36.32
N TYR A 1097 -8.75 -21.16 -37.24
CA TYR A 1097 -9.91 -20.29 -37.23
C TYR A 1097 -11.23 -21.05 -37.32
N GLU A 1098 -11.38 -21.96 -38.29
CA GLU A 1098 -12.60 -22.77 -38.43
C GLU A 1098 -12.85 -23.60 -37.17
N LYS A 1099 -11.80 -24.17 -36.57
CA LYS A 1099 -11.93 -24.95 -35.33
C LYS A 1099 -12.35 -24.10 -34.13
N VAL A 1100 -11.80 -22.89 -34.01
CA VAL A 1100 -12.17 -21.94 -32.94
C VAL A 1100 -13.60 -21.45 -33.13
N LYS A 1101 -13.99 -21.12 -34.36
CA LYS A 1101 -15.34 -20.70 -34.72
C LYS A 1101 -16.38 -21.77 -34.40
N GLU A 1102 -16.12 -23.03 -34.74
CA GLU A 1102 -16.97 -24.17 -34.40
C GLU A 1102 -17.24 -24.26 -32.87
N ILE A 1103 -16.19 -24.11 -32.04
CA ILE A 1103 -16.30 -24.18 -30.58
C ILE A 1103 -17.10 -22.99 -30.01
N ILE A 1104 -16.95 -21.81 -30.60
CA ILE A 1104 -17.65 -20.60 -30.18
C ILE A 1104 -19.14 -20.68 -30.54
N GLU A 1105 -19.46 -21.08 -31.77
CA GLU A 1105 -20.84 -21.29 -32.22
C GLU A 1105 -21.54 -22.36 -31.36
N GLU A 1106 -20.86 -23.45 -31.02
CA GLU A 1106 -21.37 -24.45 -30.08
C GLU A 1106 -21.70 -23.80 -28.72
N GLY A 1107 -20.75 -23.06 -28.15
CA GLY A 1107 -20.92 -22.38 -26.86
C GLY A 1107 -22.08 -21.39 -26.84
N MET A 1108 -22.20 -20.54 -27.86
CA MET A 1108 -23.28 -19.56 -28.01
C MET A 1108 -24.65 -20.22 -28.19
N SER A 1109 -24.71 -21.44 -28.73
CA SER A 1109 -25.97 -22.16 -28.97
C SER A 1109 -26.50 -22.89 -27.73
N ARG A 1110 -25.75 -22.96 -26.63
CA ARG A 1110 -26.17 -23.67 -25.39
C ARG A 1110 -27.33 -22.95 -24.72
N GLY A 1111 -28.42 -23.67 -24.47
CA GLY A 1111 -29.65 -23.11 -23.89
C GLY A 1111 -30.37 -22.07 -24.77
N SER A 1112 -30.05 -22.00 -26.06
CA SER A 1112 -30.66 -21.03 -27.00
C SER A 1112 -32.06 -21.40 -27.48
N LEU A 1113 -32.48 -22.65 -27.28
CA LEU A 1113 -33.76 -23.18 -27.73
C LEU A 1113 -34.63 -23.58 -26.54
N THR A 1114 -35.94 -23.55 -26.74
CA THR A 1114 -36.94 -24.06 -25.79
C THR A 1114 -37.44 -25.39 -26.31
N LEU A 1115 -37.36 -26.43 -25.47
CA LEU A 1115 -37.79 -27.79 -25.80
C LEU A 1115 -39.30 -27.92 -25.80
N LYS A 1116 -39.97 -27.25 -24.85
CA LYS A 1116 -41.44 -27.28 -24.76
C LYS A 1116 -42.06 -26.44 -25.88
N GLY A 1117 -42.91 -27.06 -26.70
CA GLY A 1117 -43.50 -26.42 -27.89
C GLY A 1117 -42.65 -26.50 -29.15
N PHE A 1118 -41.55 -27.26 -29.14
CA PHE A 1118 -40.71 -27.50 -30.32
C PHE A 1118 -41.47 -28.30 -31.39
N GLU A 1119 -41.45 -27.82 -32.63
CA GLU A 1119 -42.01 -28.50 -33.80
C GLU A 1119 -41.02 -28.53 -34.97
N LYS A 1120 -40.78 -29.71 -35.57
CA LYS A 1120 -39.89 -29.85 -36.73
C LYS A 1120 -40.25 -31.05 -37.60
N ARG A 1121 -40.07 -30.90 -38.92
CA ARG A 1121 -40.16 -32.00 -39.89
C ARG A 1121 -38.79 -32.60 -40.14
N VAL A 1122 -38.68 -33.93 -40.10
CA VAL A 1122 -37.45 -34.66 -40.39
C VAL A 1122 -37.74 -35.94 -41.16
N GLU A 1123 -36.83 -36.30 -42.06
CA GLU A 1123 -36.89 -37.56 -42.78
C GLU A 1123 -36.03 -38.61 -42.05
N VAL A 1124 -36.58 -39.78 -41.75
CA VAL A 1124 -35.87 -40.94 -41.19
C VAL A 1124 -36.38 -42.19 -41.90
N GLY A 1125 -35.47 -43.06 -42.35
CA GLY A 1125 -35.85 -44.29 -43.05
C GLY A 1125 -36.61 -44.09 -44.37
N GLY A 1126 -36.45 -42.94 -45.03
CA GLY A 1126 -37.14 -42.59 -46.28
C GLY A 1126 -38.58 -42.09 -46.10
N ARG A 1127 -38.99 -41.74 -44.87
CA ARG A 1127 -40.31 -41.20 -44.55
C ARG A 1127 -40.19 -39.90 -43.75
N GLU A 1128 -41.04 -38.93 -44.06
CA GLU A 1128 -41.13 -37.69 -43.30
C GLU A 1128 -41.96 -37.86 -42.03
N HIS A 1129 -41.42 -37.40 -40.92
CA HIS A 1129 -42.05 -37.38 -39.61
C HIS A 1129 -42.15 -35.93 -39.10
N VAL A 1130 -43.34 -35.53 -38.64
CA VAL A 1130 -43.54 -34.29 -37.88
C VAL A 1130 -43.36 -34.60 -36.41
N VAL A 1131 -42.45 -33.90 -35.73
CA VAL A 1131 -42.14 -34.05 -34.31
C VAL A 1131 -42.64 -32.83 -33.56
N LYS A 1132 -43.51 -33.02 -32.56
CA LYS A 1132 -44.01 -31.97 -31.64
C LYS A 1132 -43.72 -32.35 -30.20
N VAL A 1133 -42.94 -31.55 -29.47
CA VAL A 1133 -42.59 -31.82 -28.08
C VAL A 1133 -43.57 -31.13 -27.12
N ILE A 1134 -44.14 -31.91 -26.22
CA ILE A 1134 -45.20 -31.50 -25.29
C ILE A 1134 -44.64 -31.23 -23.89
N ASP A 1135 -43.79 -32.14 -23.40
CA ASP A 1135 -43.24 -32.04 -22.05
C ASP A 1135 -41.90 -32.78 -21.94
N TRP A 1136 -41.16 -32.55 -20.86
CA TRP A 1136 -39.84 -33.12 -20.64
C TRP A 1136 -39.52 -33.26 -19.15
N SER A 1137 -38.61 -34.17 -18.81
CA SER A 1137 -37.95 -34.20 -17.50
C SER A 1137 -36.51 -34.72 -17.62
N ALA A 1138 -35.65 -34.33 -16.67
CA ALA A 1138 -34.28 -34.80 -16.58
C ALA A 1138 -33.92 -35.11 -15.11
N GLU A 1139 -33.51 -36.34 -14.83
CA GLU A 1139 -33.26 -36.85 -13.48
C GLU A 1139 -31.89 -37.53 -13.37
N PHE A 1140 -31.30 -37.48 -12.16
CA PHE A 1140 -30.05 -38.19 -11.84
C PHE A 1140 -30.38 -39.47 -11.08
N ASP A 1141 -29.81 -40.59 -11.51
CA ASP A 1141 -30.02 -41.91 -10.89
C ASP A 1141 -28.68 -42.57 -10.55
N VAL A 1142 -28.65 -43.42 -9.50
CA VAL A 1142 -27.48 -44.24 -9.16
C VAL A 1142 -27.75 -45.64 -9.70
N GLY A 1143 -27.17 -45.97 -10.85
CA GLY A 1143 -27.37 -47.29 -11.47
C GLY A 1143 -26.86 -48.44 -10.59
N ARG A 1144 -27.26 -49.68 -10.90
CA ARG A 1144 -26.94 -50.95 -10.19
C ARG A 1144 -25.44 -51.25 -9.93
N GLY A 1145 -24.52 -50.35 -10.29
CA GLY A 1145 -23.08 -50.43 -10.02
C GLY A 1145 -22.47 -49.14 -9.44
N GLY A 1146 -23.26 -48.29 -8.76
CA GLY A 1146 -22.77 -47.06 -8.11
C GLY A 1146 -22.43 -45.91 -9.06
N ARG A 1147 -22.77 -46.03 -10.35
CA ARG A 1147 -22.48 -45.02 -11.37
C ARG A 1147 -23.63 -44.02 -11.47
N LYS A 1148 -23.32 -42.72 -11.48
CA LYS A 1148 -24.30 -41.65 -11.74
C LYS A 1148 -24.75 -41.70 -13.20
N LEU A 1149 -26.04 -41.87 -13.43
CA LEU A 1149 -26.69 -41.88 -14.74
C LEU A 1149 -27.52 -40.60 -14.91
N LEU A 1150 -27.66 -40.14 -16.15
CA LEU A 1150 -28.56 -39.05 -16.53
C LEU A 1150 -29.70 -39.62 -17.35
N ARG A 1151 -30.92 -39.49 -16.86
CA ARG A 1151 -32.13 -39.94 -17.55
C ARG A 1151 -32.87 -38.74 -18.10
N ILE A 1152 -33.05 -38.70 -19.42
CA ILE A 1152 -33.81 -37.66 -20.12
C ILE A 1152 -35.09 -38.31 -20.64
N LYS A 1153 -36.24 -37.76 -20.25
CA LYS A 1153 -37.55 -38.19 -20.70
C LYS A 1153 -38.19 -37.05 -21.49
N ILE A 1154 -38.69 -37.35 -22.68
CA ILE A 1154 -39.32 -36.38 -23.58
C ILE A 1154 -40.68 -36.94 -24.02
N THR A 1155 -41.75 -36.22 -23.71
CA THR A 1155 -43.10 -36.54 -24.19
C THR A 1155 -43.32 -35.80 -25.50
N ALA A 1156 -43.46 -36.53 -26.60
CA ALA A 1156 -43.61 -35.95 -27.93
C ALA A 1156 -44.66 -36.69 -28.76
N GLU A 1157 -45.30 -35.96 -29.66
CA GLU A 1157 -46.09 -36.51 -30.76
C GLU A 1157 -45.19 -36.61 -31.99
N VAL A 1158 -44.97 -37.83 -32.48
CA VAL A 1158 -44.15 -38.11 -33.67
C VAL A 1158 -45.02 -38.83 -34.69
N GLY A 1159 -45.26 -38.20 -35.84
CA GLY A 1159 -46.09 -38.79 -36.90
C GLY A 1159 -47.53 -39.08 -36.44
N GLY A 1160 -48.11 -38.22 -35.59
CA GLY A 1160 -49.48 -38.38 -35.05
C GLY A 1160 -49.59 -39.30 -33.83
N VAL A 1161 -48.47 -39.88 -33.34
CA VAL A 1161 -48.47 -40.78 -32.17
C VAL A 1161 -47.80 -40.10 -30.98
N LYS A 1162 -48.59 -39.81 -29.94
CA LYS A 1162 -48.08 -39.30 -28.66
C LYS A 1162 -47.40 -40.42 -27.86
N SER A 1163 -46.18 -40.19 -27.42
CA SER A 1163 -45.41 -41.16 -26.63
C SER A 1163 -44.37 -40.50 -25.73
N ASP A 1164 -44.02 -41.21 -24.66
CA ASP A 1164 -42.93 -40.87 -23.77
C ASP A 1164 -41.65 -41.60 -24.21
N TYR A 1165 -40.64 -40.83 -24.59
CA TYR A 1165 -39.35 -41.32 -25.05
C TYR A 1165 -38.31 -41.10 -23.96
N GLU A 1166 -37.73 -42.18 -23.46
CA GLU A 1166 -36.74 -42.15 -22.38
C GLU A 1166 -35.37 -42.60 -22.89
N ILE A 1167 -34.34 -41.82 -22.58
CA ILE A 1167 -32.95 -42.18 -22.83
C ILE A 1167 -32.11 -42.02 -21.57
N THR A 1168 -31.26 -43.02 -21.30
CA THR A 1168 -30.37 -43.01 -20.13
C THR A 1168 -28.92 -42.94 -20.58
N PHE A 1169 -28.25 -41.85 -20.22
CA PHE A 1169 -26.82 -41.62 -20.42
C PHE A 1169 -25.99 -42.11 -19.25
N GLY A 1170 -24.94 -42.85 -19.60
CA GLY A 1170 -23.91 -43.33 -18.70
C GLY A 1170 -22.51 -43.05 -19.25
N ARG A 1171 -21.50 -43.21 -18.40
CA ARG A 1171 -20.09 -43.16 -18.78
C ARG A 1171 -19.53 -44.57 -18.93
N TYR A 1172 -18.98 -44.89 -20.10
CA TYR A 1172 -18.55 -46.24 -20.46
C TYR A 1172 -17.14 -46.29 -21.10
N GLY A 1173 -16.42 -47.40 -20.87
CA GLY A 1173 -15.11 -47.70 -21.45
C GLY A 1173 -13.92 -46.96 -20.81
N ARG A 1174 -12.69 -47.29 -21.24
CA ARG A 1174 -11.43 -46.70 -20.73
C ARG A 1174 -11.31 -45.19 -20.98
N ARG A 1175 -12.03 -44.66 -21.96
CA ARG A 1175 -12.06 -43.23 -22.31
C ARG A 1175 -13.19 -42.45 -21.63
N ASN A 1176 -13.95 -43.09 -20.73
CA ASN A 1176 -15.07 -42.45 -20.02
C ASN A 1176 -16.07 -41.77 -20.99
N ALA A 1177 -16.41 -42.44 -22.10
CA ALA A 1177 -17.27 -41.86 -23.13
C ALA A 1177 -18.73 -41.75 -22.66
N ALA A 1178 -19.40 -40.64 -22.96
CA ALA A 1178 -20.83 -40.47 -22.68
C ALA A 1178 -21.65 -41.20 -23.75
N VAL A 1179 -22.38 -42.24 -23.34
CA VAL A 1179 -23.22 -43.05 -24.22
C VAL A 1179 -24.61 -43.20 -23.60
N GLY A 1180 -25.64 -42.91 -24.40
CA GLY A 1180 -27.05 -43.01 -24.06
C GLY A 1180 -27.67 -44.26 -24.66
N PHE A 1181 -28.47 -44.97 -23.87
CA PHE A 1181 -29.20 -46.14 -24.31
C PHE A 1181 -30.70 -45.97 -24.10
N ALA A 1182 -31.48 -46.40 -25.09
CA ALA A 1182 -32.92 -46.55 -25.03
C ALA A 1182 -33.34 -47.88 -25.69
N MET A 1183 -34.49 -48.42 -25.30
CA MET A 1183 -35.03 -49.67 -25.86
C MET A 1183 -36.39 -49.39 -26.48
N ALA A 1184 -36.61 -49.91 -27.68
CA ALA A 1184 -37.88 -49.76 -28.36
C ALA A 1184 -38.97 -50.64 -27.72
N ARG A 1185 -40.16 -50.06 -27.57
CA ARG A 1185 -41.31 -50.65 -26.88
C ARG A 1185 -42.17 -51.50 -27.83
N ALA A 1186 -42.75 -52.57 -27.29
CA ALA A 1186 -43.64 -53.45 -28.06
C ALA A 1186 -45.12 -53.11 -27.89
N ASP A 1187 -45.45 -52.45 -26.78
CA ASP A 1187 -46.78 -52.04 -26.31
C ASP A 1187 -47.23 -50.68 -26.89
N VAL A 1188 -46.67 -50.29 -28.03
CA VAL A 1188 -47.02 -49.06 -28.75
C VAL A 1188 -47.52 -49.40 -30.16
N PRO A 1189 -48.35 -48.54 -30.79
CA PRO A 1189 -48.86 -48.78 -32.14
C PRO A 1189 -47.72 -49.14 -33.11
N GLY A 1190 -47.89 -50.15 -33.97
CA GLY A 1190 -46.86 -50.57 -34.93
C GLY A 1190 -45.65 -51.34 -34.37
N GLY A 1191 -45.62 -51.62 -33.06
CA GLY A 1191 -44.59 -52.47 -32.43
C GLY A 1191 -43.20 -51.83 -32.38
N ARG A 1192 -42.18 -52.66 -32.07
CA ARG A 1192 -40.80 -52.20 -31.75
C ARG A 1192 -40.12 -51.47 -32.90
N GLU A 1193 -40.37 -51.83 -34.15
CA GLU A 1193 -39.73 -51.19 -35.31
C GLU A 1193 -40.24 -49.77 -35.52
N ALA A 1194 -41.57 -49.60 -35.48
CA ALA A 1194 -42.19 -48.28 -35.62
C ALA A 1194 -41.84 -47.35 -34.44
N ASP A 1195 -41.70 -47.90 -33.23
CA ASP A 1195 -41.22 -47.12 -32.08
C ASP A 1195 -39.77 -46.67 -32.23
N ALA A 1196 -38.89 -47.56 -32.72
CA ALA A 1196 -37.48 -47.22 -32.96
C ALA A 1196 -37.32 -46.15 -34.05
N GLU A 1197 -38.12 -46.21 -35.11
CA GLU A 1197 -38.14 -45.21 -36.18
C GLU A 1197 -38.61 -43.85 -35.66
N ARG A 1198 -39.71 -43.80 -34.89
CA ARG A 1198 -40.21 -42.56 -34.27
C ARG A 1198 -39.24 -41.96 -33.26
N PHE A 1199 -38.62 -42.78 -32.44
CA PHE A 1199 -37.60 -42.34 -31.49
C PHE A 1199 -36.39 -41.77 -32.27
N SER A 1200 -35.97 -42.40 -33.36
CA SER A 1200 -34.89 -41.89 -34.21
C SER A 1200 -35.24 -40.57 -34.88
N ALA A 1201 -36.49 -40.40 -35.32
CA ALA A 1201 -37.01 -39.13 -35.81
C ALA A 1201 -36.99 -38.03 -34.74
N LEU A 1202 -37.42 -38.34 -33.50
CA LEU A 1202 -37.32 -37.39 -32.38
C LEU A 1202 -35.86 -36.96 -32.13
N ILE A 1203 -34.93 -37.91 -32.06
CA ILE A 1203 -33.51 -37.62 -31.82
C ILE A 1203 -32.91 -36.79 -32.96
N LYS A 1204 -33.21 -37.13 -34.23
CA LYS A 1204 -32.75 -36.36 -35.40
C LYS A 1204 -33.35 -34.95 -35.42
N ALA A 1205 -34.62 -34.81 -35.06
CA ALA A 1205 -35.28 -33.52 -34.97
C ALA A 1205 -34.59 -32.61 -33.94
N LEU A 1206 -34.32 -33.16 -32.75
CA LEU A 1206 -33.76 -32.40 -31.64
C LEU A 1206 -32.26 -32.12 -31.76
N THR A 1207 -31.49 -33.06 -32.32
CA THR A 1207 -30.01 -33.01 -32.30
C THR A 1207 -29.39 -32.82 -33.69
N GLY A 1208 -30.17 -33.00 -34.77
CA GLY A 1208 -29.69 -32.96 -36.15
C GLY A 1208 -28.99 -34.25 -36.62
N ARG A 1209 -28.88 -35.28 -35.77
CA ARG A 1209 -28.21 -36.55 -36.08
C ARG A 1209 -29.10 -37.75 -35.75
N GLU A 1210 -29.01 -38.80 -36.55
CA GLU A 1210 -29.71 -40.07 -36.27
C GLU A 1210 -28.95 -40.92 -35.25
N PRO A 1211 -29.64 -41.54 -34.29
CA PRO A 1211 -29.02 -42.45 -33.35
C PRO A 1211 -28.70 -43.80 -34.01
N GLY A 1212 -27.77 -44.55 -33.42
CA GLY A 1212 -27.51 -45.93 -33.86
C GLY A 1212 -28.66 -46.85 -33.44
N VAL A 1213 -29.21 -47.63 -34.37
CA VAL A 1213 -30.29 -48.59 -34.09
C VAL A 1213 -29.79 -50.02 -34.32
N TYR A 1214 -29.83 -50.85 -33.28
CA TYR A 1214 -29.28 -52.20 -33.30
C TYR A 1214 -30.33 -53.23 -32.86
N ARG A 1215 -30.52 -54.28 -33.65
CA ARG A 1215 -31.29 -55.46 -33.25
C ARG A 1215 -30.43 -56.37 -32.37
N ILE A 1216 -30.92 -56.71 -31.19
CA ILE A 1216 -30.25 -57.60 -30.22
C ILE A 1216 -30.94 -58.97 -30.23
N LYS A 1217 -30.26 -60.00 -29.71
CA LYS A 1217 -30.86 -61.32 -29.42
C LYS A 1217 -32.20 -61.13 -28.67
N ASP A 1218 -33.19 -61.95 -29.02
CA ASP A 1218 -34.59 -61.93 -28.53
C ASP A 1218 -35.53 -60.86 -29.14
N GLY A 1219 -35.21 -60.34 -30.33
CA GLY A 1219 -36.11 -59.46 -31.09
C GLY A 1219 -36.32 -58.06 -30.47
N ARG A 1220 -35.42 -57.65 -29.56
CA ARG A 1220 -35.40 -56.31 -28.96
C ARG A 1220 -34.57 -55.36 -29.81
N ILE A 1221 -34.97 -54.10 -29.88
CA ILE A 1221 -34.27 -53.06 -30.63
C ILE A 1221 -33.70 -52.04 -29.64
N LYS A 1222 -32.40 -51.83 -29.72
CA LYS A 1222 -31.65 -50.87 -28.90
C LYS A 1222 -31.31 -49.64 -29.73
N ILE A 1223 -31.53 -48.49 -29.15
CA ILE A 1223 -31.18 -47.18 -29.69
C ILE A 1223 -30.00 -46.64 -28.88
N GLU A 1224 -28.98 -46.16 -29.57
CA GLU A 1224 -27.73 -45.71 -29.00
C GLU A 1224 -27.42 -44.28 -29.42
N CYS A 1225 -27.32 -43.38 -28.45
CA CYS A 1225 -26.93 -42.00 -28.64
C CYS A 1225 -25.52 -41.76 -28.14
N TYR A 1226 -24.66 -41.21 -28.98
CA TYR A 1226 -23.31 -40.79 -28.62
C TYR A 1226 -23.23 -39.35 -28.09
N GLU A 1227 -22.04 -38.92 -27.68
CA GLU A 1227 -21.73 -37.58 -27.15
C GLU A 1227 -22.29 -36.44 -28.02
N GLY A 1228 -22.22 -36.54 -29.34
CA GLY A 1228 -22.79 -35.52 -30.24
C GLY A 1228 -24.32 -35.33 -30.13
N HIS A 1229 -25.06 -36.36 -29.71
CA HIS A 1229 -26.51 -36.22 -29.42
C HIS A 1229 -26.72 -35.53 -28.08
N LEU A 1230 -25.86 -35.81 -27.09
CA LEU A 1230 -25.88 -35.15 -25.79
C LEU A 1230 -25.56 -33.65 -25.92
N GLU A 1231 -24.59 -33.28 -26.78
CA GLU A 1231 -24.32 -31.88 -27.16
C GLU A 1231 -25.53 -31.24 -27.86
N GLY A 1232 -26.21 -31.97 -28.75
CA GLY A 1232 -27.47 -31.51 -29.36
C GLY A 1232 -28.57 -31.20 -28.35
N PHE A 1233 -28.71 -32.02 -27.31
CA PHE A 1233 -29.66 -31.74 -26.22
C PHE A 1233 -29.29 -30.53 -25.35
N ARG A 1234 -28.00 -30.19 -25.22
CA ARG A 1234 -27.55 -28.99 -24.46
C ARG A 1234 -28.00 -27.67 -25.10
N ARG A 1235 -28.50 -27.69 -26.32
CA ARG A 1235 -29.07 -26.49 -26.98
C ARG A 1235 -30.39 -26.05 -26.36
N TYR A 1236 -31.09 -26.95 -25.67
CA TYR A 1236 -32.36 -26.65 -25.03
C TYR A 1236 -32.15 -26.21 -23.59
N ALA A 1237 -32.66 -25.02 -23.22
CA ALA A 1237 -32.47 -24.41 -21.91
C ALA A 1237 -32.89 -25.35 -20.77
N GLU A 1238 -33.96 -26.10 -21.01
CA GLU A 1238 -34.55 -27.06 -20.10
C GLU A 1238 -33.64 -28.24 -19.74
N LEU A 1239 -32.84 -28.72 -20.69
CA LEU A 1239 -31.96 -29.88 -20.49
C LEU A 1239 -30.52 -29.48 -20.15
N ALA A 1240 -30.10 -28.27 -20.51
CA ALA A 1240 -28.72 -27.81 -20.40
C ALA A 1240 -28.16 -27.93 -18.97
N ASP A 1241 -28.89 -27.44 -17.97
CA ASP A 1241 -28.46 -27.45 -16.57
C ASP A 1241 -28.34 -28.87 -15.99
N ALA A 1242 -29.27 -29.76 -16.36
CA ALA A 1242 -29.28 -31.14 -15.90
C ALA A 1242 -28.09 -31.92 -16.50
N ILE A 1243 -27.83 -31.73 -17.79
CA ILE A 1243 -26.67 -32.33 -18.47
C ILE A 1243 -25.36 -31.83 -17.85
N GLU A 1244 -25.25 -30.53 -17.56
CA GLU A 1244 -24.05 -29.93 -16.99
C GLU A 1244 -23.72 -30.47 -15.59
N LYS A 1245 -24.73 -30.54 -14.71
CA LYS A 1245 -24.60 -31.12 -13.37
C LYS A 1245 -24.15 -32.59 -13.44
N TRP A 1246 -24.65 -33.36 -14.40
CA TRP A 1246 -24.22 -34.75 -14.60
C TRP A 1246 -22.75 -34.86 -15.04
N LEU A 1247 -22.33 -34.04 -16.00
CA LEU A 1247 -20.95 -34.03 -16.52
C LEU A 1247 -19.95 -33.64 -15.40
N LYS A 1248 -20.24 -32.61 -14.61
CA LYS A 1248 -19.41 -32.21 -13.45
C LYS A 1248 -19.30 -33.33 -12.42
N GLY A 1249 -20.42 -34.00 -12.12
CA GLY A 1249 -20.49 -35.06 -11.12
C GLY A 1249 -19.81 -36.39 -11.53
N THR A 1250 -19.45 -36.57 -12.80
CA THR A 1250 -18.87 -37.81 -13.34
C THR A 1250 -17.40 -37.67 -13.80
N ASN A 1251 -16.86 -36.44 -13.89
CA ASN A 1251 -15.46 -36.18 -14.30
C ASN A 1251 -14.40 -36.38 -13.18
N HIS A 1252 -14.79 -36.42 -11.90
CA HIS A 1252 -13.89 -36.51 -10.74
C HIS A 1252 -13.29 -37.90 -10.46
N SER A 1253 -13.39 -38.86 -11.39
CA SER A 1253 -13.01 -40.27 -11.17
C SER A 1253 -11.74 -40.72 -11.91
N SER A 1254 -10.92 -39.83 -12.47
CA SER A 1254 -9.77 -40.21 -13.32
C SER A 1254 -8.41 -39.68 -12.85
N THR A 1255 -8.25 -39.50 -11.54
CA THR A 1255 -6.93 -39.39 -10.89
C THR A 1255 -6.93 -40.28 -9.65
N LEU A 1256 -6.59 -41.55 -9.88
CA LEU A 1256 -5.94 -42.45 -8.94
C LEU A 1256 -4.69 -42.96 -9.64
#